data_AF-A0A7K2HN41-F1
#
_entry.id   AF-A0A7K2HN41-F1
#
_cell.length_a   1.000
_cell.length_b   1.000
_cell.length_c   1.000
_cell.angle_alpha   90.00
_cell.angle_beta   90.00
_cell.angle_gamma   90.00
#
_symmetry.space_group_name_H-M   'P 1'
#
loop_
_entity.id
_entity.type
_entity.pdbx_description
1 polymer ?
#
loop_
_entity_poly.entity_id
_entity_poly.type
_entity_poly.pdbx_seq_one_letter_code
_entity_poly.pdbx_strand_id
1 'polypeptide(L)'
;MSDRDRPRRRDAGPGRPHRPTRGTGSAGRPDEPALPVDVAASDLDTEVRRDLLTLDKANAENVARHLVMVTRLLDEDPVLALEHARAARRRAGRVGLVRETMGIAAYNAGEWQEALSELRAARRITGNTALLPLIADAERGLGRPARAVEIARSEDGRALTGEEATEMRIVESGARIDLGEAGKAVVTLQSEDLSPGRSGTGPARLYYAYASALHAAGRTDESITWFMNAASADVDDVTDAELRLVELTSDDVADDDPVSADDAALPGEGLVDAPVDSAVRDAGDVISESAAVDHGHVVSPSAERVVPDDFPSSRDSVVPGPVSDQVPETAVVSTPADGDAVESTTHDISLASRYDALLLDLDGTVFAGQRALPGARETLESIGTARYFVTNNASRRPSEVVSHLIDLGFVATEEQVVTSAQSAARLLSEHLEPGSRALVVGTDGLAQEVREVGIGVTRSADDRPAAVIQGHSPDTGWAQLSEAALAINAGALWIACNTDATLPSERGKLVGNGSMVAAVAHATGQQPLVAGKPAAPLMADAIARSRASRPLVVGDRLDTDIEGAHSVGVDSVLVLTGVSSVTDLLVAPPEQRPTYVISDLTGLYHDADAVRAGDHEGWQVELDGPTATVRRVSTAQPESLIPALAAAVWFAIDEGALDPSELSVTSSDTEARDVLESVGVGRVR
;
A
#
# COMPACT_ATOMS: atom_id res chain seq x y z
N MET A 1 41.06 -30.51 78.51
CA MET A 1 42.00 -29.60 79.21
C MET A 1 42.86 -28.89 78.19
N SER A 2 43.44 -27.74 78.58
CA SER A 2 44.49 -26.91 77.95
C SER A 2 45.15 -27.39 76.64
N ASP A 3 45.32 -26.57 75.59
CA ASP A 3 45.95 -25.22 75.49
C ASP A 3 47.51 -25.28 75.45
N ARG A 4 48.09 -24.69 74.37
CA ARG A 4 49.51 -24.24 74.22
C ARG A 4 50.65 -25.29 74.15
N ASP A 5 51.85 -25.01 73.60
CA ASP A 5 52.39 -23.81 72.91
C ASP A 5 53.58 -24.13 71.95
N ARG A 6 53.70 -23.32 70.87
CA ARG A 6 54.93 -22.69 70.25
C ARG A 6 55.91 -23.42 69.28
N PRO A 7 56.72 -22.67 68.47
CA PRO A 7 56.48 -21.33 67.88
C PRO A 7 56.94 -21.12 66.40
N ARG A 8 56.32 -20.11 65.74
CA ARG A 8 56.82 -19.03 64.82
C ARG A 8 58.33 -19.04 64.43
N ARG A 9 58.82 -18.55 63.27
CA ARG A 9 58.36 -17.71 62.12
C ARG A 9 59.50 -17.83 61.04
N ARG A 10 59.34 -17.64 59.72
CA ARG A 10 59.04 -16.40 58.96
C ARG A 10 58.84 -16.78 57.48
N ASP A 11 57.91 -16.12 56.80
CA ASP A 11 57.92 -15.96 55.34
C ASP A 11 57.68 -14.48 55.00
N ALA A 12 58.22 -14.00 53.89
CA ALA A 12 58.13 -12.61 53.46
C ALA A 12 57.85 -12.52 51.95
N GLY A 13 56.72 -11.88 51.60
CA GLY A 13 56.35 -11.51 50.23
C GLY A 13 55.52 -10.22 50.27
N PRO A 14 55.91 -9.14 49.58
CA PRO A 14 55.30 -7.82 49.78
C PRO A 14 54.19 -7.48 48.77
N GLY A 15 53.24 -6.65 49.23
CA GLY A 15 52.63 -5.58 48.40
C GLY A 15 51.48 -5.94 47.46
N ARG A 16 50.23 -5.65 47.88
CA ARG A 16 49.14 -5.30 46.94
C ARG A 16 49.30 -3.84 46.48
N PRO A 17 48.78 -3.52 45.29
CA PRO A 17 47.91 -2.34 45.17
C PRO A 17 46.54 -2.64 44.53
N HIS A 18 45.61 -1.72 44.78
CA HIS A 18 44.23 -1.54 44.30
C HIS A 18 43.60 -2.50 43.26
N ARG A 19 42.35 -2.91 43.58
CA ARG A 19 41.40 -3.56 42.67
C ARG A 19 40.42 -2.48 42.15
N PRO A 20 40.38 -2.17 40.84
CA PRO A 20 39.29 -1.38 40.29
C PRO A 20 38.01 -2.24 40.23
N THR A 21 36.89 -1.66 40.65
CA THR A 21 35.55 -2.21 40.42
C THR A 21 35.23 -2.12 38.93
N ARG A 22 35.31 -3.25 38.20
CA ARG A 22 34.71 -3.37 36.86
C ARG A 22 33.27 -3.84 37.00
N GLY A 23 32.37 -3.14 36.31
CA GLY A 23 30.93 -3.36 36.36
C GLY A 23 30.49 -4.67 35.71
N THR A 24 29.22 -4.99 35.93
CA THR A 24 28.50 -6.14 35.39
C THR A 24 28.26 -5.98 33.89
N GLY A 25 29.23 -6.42 33.07
CA GLY A 25 29.07 -6.66 31.65
C GLY A 25 29.29 -8.12 31.34
N SER A 26 28.22 -8.85 30.98
CA SER A 26 28.34 -10.22 30.49
C SER A 26 28.85 -10.19 29.06
N ALA A 27 30.18 -10.20 28.88
CA ALA A 27 30.77 -10.45 27.58
C ALA A 27 30.31 -11.83 27.08
N GLY A 28 29.61 -11.86 25.94
CA GLY A 28 29.13 -13.09 25.31
C GLY A 28 30.28 -14.03 24.92
N ARG A 29 29.96 -15.29 24.59
CA ARG A 29 30.96 -16.15 23.95
C ARG A 29 31.24 -15.64 22.53
N PRO A 30 32.45 -15.86 21.97
CA PRO A 30 32.81 -15.33 20.66
C PRO A 30 31.89 -15.77 19.51
N ASP A 31 31.30 -16.96 19.63
CA ASP A 31 30.53 -17.63 18.56
C ASP A 31 29.00 -17.56 18.82
N GLU A 32 28.50 -16.46 19.39
CA GLU A 32 27.08 -16.28 19.73
C GLU A 32 26.59 -14.89 19.29
N PRO A 33 25.40 -14.81 18.66
CA PRO A 33 24.86 -13.52 18.24
C PRO A 33 24.58 -12.64 19.45
N ALA A 34 24.81 -11.34 19.29
CA ALA A 34 24.66 -10.37 20.37
C ALA A 34 23.20 -10.29 20.82
N LEU A 35 22.95 -10.28 22.13
CA LEU A 35 21.63 -10.03 22.68
C LEU A 35 21.44 -8.53 22.91
N PRO A 36 20.46 -7.87 22.25
CA PRO A 36 20.11 -6.47 22.50
C PRO A 36 19.80 -6.19 23.98
N VAL A 37 20.00 -4.95 24.41
CA VAL A 37 19.93 -4.56 25.84
C VAL A 37 18.47 -4.43 26.31
N ASP A 38 17.55 -4.12 25.41
CA ASP A 38 16.10 -4.06 25.60
C ASP A 38 15.43 -5.44 25.74
N VAL A 39 16.06 -6.51 25.26
CA VAL A 39 15.50 -7.87 25.29
C VAL A 39 15.63 -8.47 26.69
N ALA A 40 14.51 -8.77 27.34
CA ALA A 40 14.46 -9.36 28.68
C ALA A 40 13.80 -10.74 28.68
N ALA A 41 14.13 -11.60 29.66
CA ALA A 41 13.48 -12.91 29.79
C ALA A 41 12.00 -12.83 30.19
N SER A 42 11.54 -11.66 30.65
CA SER A 42 10.13 -11.34 30.90
C SER A 42 9.29 -11.35 29.62
N ASP A 43 9.90 -11.03 28.49
CA ASP A 43 9.22 -10.85 27.20
C ASP A 43 8.84 -12.21 26.58
N LEU A 44 9.44 -13.28 27.09
CA LEU A 44 9.05 -14.65 26.78
C LEU A 44 7.81 -15.04 27.58
N ASP A 45 6.87 -15.72 26.93
CA ASP A 45 5.64 -16.21 27.56
C ASP A 45 5.89 -16.99 28.87
N THR A 46 4.93 -16.91 29.80
CA THR A 46 5.07 -17.44 31.16
C THR A 46 5.02 -18.97 31.23
N GLU A 47 4.30 -19.63 30.33
CA GLU A 47 4.33 -21.09 30.21
C GLU A 47 5.64 -21.54 29.59
N VAL A 48 6.09 -20.86 28.53
CA VAL A 48 7.39 -21.10 27.88
C VAL A 48 8.56 -20.93 28.87
N ARG A 49 8.51 -19.92 29.74
CA ARG A 49 9.50 -19.70 30.82
C ARG A 49 9.51 -20.81 31.88
N ARG A 50 8.40 -21.54 32.06
CA ARG A 50 8.26 -22.60 33.07
C ARG A 50 9.14 -23.81 32.75
N ASP A 51 9.29 -24.15 31.46
CA ASP A 51 10.13 -25.27 31.03
C ASP A 51 11.64 -25.00 31.24
N LEU A 52 12.01 -23.72 31.26
CA LEU A 52 13.37 -23.27 31.57
C LEU A 52 13.71 -23.32 33.07
N LEU A 53 12.74 -23.54 33.97
CA LEU A 53 12.98 -23.68 35.42
C LEU A 53 13.81 -24.91 35.79
N THR A 54 14.04 -25.82 34.84
CA THR A 54 14.98 -26.95 34.98
C THR A 54 16.46 -26.54 34.89
N LEU A 55 16.74 -25.30 34.46
CA LEU A 55 18.07 -24.72 34.35
C LEU A 55 18.39 -23.86 35.58
N ASP A 56 19.68 -23.54 35.81
CA ASP A 56 20.03 -22.52 36.80
C ASP A 56 19.55 -21.13 36.35
N LYS A 57 19.31 -20.23 37.31
CA LYS A 57 18.69 -18.91 37.06
C LYS A 57 19.45 -18.09 36.00
N ALA A 58 20.78 -18.12 35.99
CA ALA A 58 21.57 -17.31 35.06
C ALA A 58 21.55 -17.89 33.64
N ASN A 59 21.54 -19.22 33.51
CA ASN A 59 21.40 -19.89 32.22
C ASN A 59 19.97 -19.77 31.67
N ALA A 60 18.94 -19.92 32.51
CA ALA A 60 17.54 -19.74 32.14
C ALA A 60 17.27 -18.35 31.56
N GLU A 61 17.77 -17.29 32.21
CA GLU A 61 17.66 -15.90 31.75
C GLU A 61 18.26 -15.72 30.33
N ASN A 62 19.47 -16.22 30.10
CA ASN A 62 20.14 -16.09 28.79
C ASN A 62 19.46 -16.93 27.71
N VAL A 63 19.01 -18.15 28.03
CA VAL A 63 18.24 -18.98 27.10
C VAL A 63 16.94 -18.29 26.73
N ALA A 64 16.20 -17.75 27.71
CA ALA A 64 14.96 -17.03 27.45
C ALA A 64 15.17 -15.83 26.52
N ARG A 65 16.21 -15.00 26.76
CA ARG A 65 16.54 -13.86 25.88
C ARG A 65 16.90 -14.29 24.46
N HIS A 66 17.57 -15.43 24.26
CA HIS A 66 17.76 -15.97 22.91
C HIS A 66 16.44 -16.46 22.29
N LEU A 67 15.54 -17.10 23.04
CA LEU A 67 14.24 -17.54 22.51
C LEU A 67 13.34 -16.35 22.13
N VAL A 68 13.35 -15.25 22.89
CA VAL A 68 12.68 -14.00 22.51
C VAL A 68 13.22 -13.47 21.17
N MET A 69 14.54 -13.51 20.97
CA MET A 69 15.12 -13.13 19.67
C MET A 69 14.72 -14.07 18.54
N VAL A 70 14.52 -15.38 18.79
CA VAL A 70 13.95 -16.26 17.76
C VAL A 70 12.54 -15.79 17.38
N THR A 71 11.67 -15.51 18.36
CA THR A 71 10.31 -15.04 18.08
C THR A 71 10.27 -13.68 17.35
N ARG A 72 11.19 -12.75 17.67
CA ARG A 72 11.26 -11.45 16.97
C ARG A 72 11.79 -11.54 15.54
N LEU A 73 12.62 -12.53 15.23
CA LEU A 73 13.35 -12.60 13.96
C LEU A 73 12.87 -13.73 13.03
N LEU A 74 11.93 -14.57 13.45
CA LEU A 74 11.60 -15.80 12.71
C LEU A 74 11.15 -15.53 11.27
N ASP A 75 10.39 -14.46 11.10
CA ASP A 75 9.78 -14.07 9.82
C ASP A 75 10.64 -13.02 9.06
N GLU A 76 11.40 -12.19 9.77
CA GLU A 76 12.27 -11.14 9.19
C GLU A 76 13.67 -11.64 8.78
N ASP A 77 14.34 -12.41 9.65
CA ASP A 77 15.68 -12.98 9.42
C ASP A 77 15.76 -14.39 10.05
N PRO A 78 15.25 -15.42 9.35
CA PRO A 78 15.24 -16.79 9.84
C PRO A 78 16.66 -17.36 10.05
N VAL A 79 17.67 -16.83 9.35
CA VAL A 79 19.07 -17.25 9.49
C VAL A 79 19.62 -16.79 10.84
N LEU A 80 19.45 -15.52 11.20
CA LEU A 80 19.83 -14.99 12.50
C LEU A 80 18.96 -15.59 13.62
N ALA A 81 17.66 -15.79 13.40
CA ALA A 81 16.79 -16.51 14.33
C ALA A 81 17.35 -17.92 14.65
N LEU A 82 17.81 -18.65 13.63
CA LEU A 82 18.48 -19.94 13.81
C LEU A 82 19.81 -19.82 14.58
N GLU A 83 20.59 -18.75 14.41
CA GLU A 83 21.79 -18.52 15.25
C GLU A 83 21.45 -18.34 16.74
N HIS A 84 20.40 -17.56 17.04
CA HIS A 84 19.90 -17.42 18.41
C HIS A 84 19.38 -18.75 18.96
N ALA A 85 18.66 -19.54 18.15
CA ALA A 85 18.17 -20.86 18.55
C ALA A 85 19.32 -21.87 18.78
N ARG A 86 20.36 -21.86 17.92
CA ARG A 86 21.60 -22.63 18.09
C ARG A 86 22.31 -22.23 19.38
N ALA A 87 22.35 -20.94 19.74
CA ALA A 87 22.94 -20.44 20.99
C ALA A 87 22.13 -20.85 22.25
N ALA A 88 20.80 -20.88 22.16
CA ALA A 88 19.91 -21.44 23.20
C ALA A 88 20.13 -22.96 23.36
N ARG A 89 20.16 -23.73 22.27
CA ARG A 89 20.37 -25.18 22.29
C ARG A 89 21.76 -25.60 22.78
N ARG A 90 22.81 -24.79 22.56
CA ARG A 90 24.13 -24.97 23.20
C ARG A 90 24.08 -24.92 24.73
N ARG A 91 23.13 -24.19 25.32
CA ARG A 91 22.92 -24.04 26.77
C ARG A 91 21.92 -25.04 27.36
N ALA A 92 20.89 -25.38 26.59
CA ALA A 92 19.69 -26.06 27.09
C ALA A 92 19.22 -27.23 26.21
N GLY A 93 20.12 -27.88 25.46
CA GLY A 93 19.82 -29.00 24.55
C GLY A 93 19.27 -30.30 25.17
N ARG A 94 18.73 -30.26 26.39
CA ARG A 94 17.89 -31.32 26.99
C ARG A 94 16.43 -30.87 27.21
N VAL A 95 16.13 -29.58 27.08
CA VAL A 95 14.77 -29.03 27.16
C VAL A 95 14.07 -29.29 25.83
N GLY A 96 12.86 -29.84 25.88
CA GLY A 96 12.07 -30.18 24.69
C GLY A 96 11.76 -28.95 23.84
N LEU A 97 11.15 -27.94 24.46
CA LEU A 97 10.88 -26.61 23.90
C LEU A 97 12.08 -26.00 23.15
N VAL A 98 13.29 -25.99 23.74
CA VAL A 98 14.48 -25.39 23.10
C VAL A 98 14.89 -26.12 21.81
N ARG A 99 14.63 -27.43 21.74
CA ARG A 99 14.82 -28.21 20.50
C ARG A 99 13.70 -28.00 19.50
N GLU A 100 12.48 -27.77 19.99
CA GLU A 100 11.32 -27.44 19.17
C GLU A 100 11.52 -26.09 18.46
N THR A 101 11.84 -25.04 19.22
CA THR A 101 12.19 -23.71 18.69
C THR A 101 13.38 -23.76 17.72
N MET A 102 14.43 -24.54 18.03
CA MET A 102 15.54 -24.71 17.09
C MET A 102 15.14 -25.49 15.83
N GLY A 103 14.25 -26.47 15.94
CA GLY A 103 13.71 -27.20 14.80
C GLY A 103 12.88 -26.31 13.87
N ILE A 104 12.05 -25.43 14.45
CA ILE A 104 11.22 -24.46 13.71
C ILE A 104 12.09 -23.36 13.08
N ALA A 105 13.07 -22.81 13.80
CA ALA A 105 14.01 -21.84 13.22
C ALA A 105 14.84 -22.44 12.08
N ALA A 106 15.30 -23.69 12.22
CA ALA A 106 16.02 -24.39 11.16
C ALA A 106 15.12 -24.71 9.96
N TYR A 107 13.83 -24.93 10.17
CA TYR A 107 12.85 -25.16 9.10
C TYR A 107 12.67 -23.89 8.25
N ASN A 108 12.43 -22.74 8.88
CA ASN A 108 12.25 -21.46 8.18
C ASN A 108 13.55 -20.98 7.50
N ALA A 109 14.73 -21.33 8.04
CA ALA A 109 16.02 -21.07 7.40
C ALA A 109 16.38 -22.06 6.26
N GLY A 110 15.51 -23.01 5.91
CA GLY A 110 15.77 -24.02 4.87
C GLY A 110 16.79 -25.11 5.24
N GLU A 111 17.18 -25.20 6.51
CA GLU A 111 18.19 -26.13 7.04
C GLU A 111 17.57 -27.50 7.36
N TRP A 112 16.94 -28.12 6.34
CA TRP A 112 16.04 -29.29 6.47
C TRP A 112 16.63 -30.45 7.29
N GLN A 113 17.93 -30.73 7.16
CA GLN A 113 18.59 -31.82 7.89
C GLN A 113 18.78 -31.51 9.38
N GLU A 114 18.97 -30.24 9.75
CA GLU A 114 19.05 -29.80 11.15
C GLU A 114 17.63 -29.72 11.76
N ALA A 115 16.68 -29.13 11.03
CA ALA A 115 15.26 -29.07 11.39
C ALA A 115 14.70 -30.47 11.71
N LEU A 116 14.83 -31.41 10.77
CA LEU A 116 14.39 -32.80 10.92
C LEU A 116 15.02 -33.49 12.13
N SER A 117 16.29 -33.20 12.43
CA SER A 117 17.01 -33.81 13.55
C SER A 117 16.51 -33.30 14.90
N GLU A 118 16.26 -31.99 15.00
CA GLU A 118 15.82 -31.32 16.22
C GLU A 118 14.31 -31.49 16.47
N LEU A 119 13.44 -31.35 15.47
CA LEU A 119 12.00 -31.63 15.59
C LEU A 119 11.74 -33.08 16.04
N ARG A 120 12.47 -34.06 15.47
CA ARG A 120 12.41 -35.46 15.94
C ARG A 120 12.93 -35.64 17.36
N ALA A 121 13.88 -34.82 17.80
CA ALA A 121 14.38 -34.86 19.18
C ALA A 121 13.39 -34.22 20.16
N ALA A 122 12.79 -33.08 19.81
CA ALA A 122 11.71 -32.44 20.54
C ALA A 122 10.52 -33.39 20.72
N ARG A 123 10.00 -33.96 19.62
CA ARG A 123 8.90 -34.95 19.65
C ARG A 123 9.18 -36.16 20.53
N ARG A 124 10.42 -36.66 20.59
CA ARG A 124 10.81 -37.77 21.51
C ARG A 124 10.84 -37.37 22.99
N ILE A 125 10.95 -36.08 23.30
CA ILE A 125 11.01 -35.55 24.67
C ILE A 125 9.61 -35.12 25.13
N THR A 126 8.87 -34.40 24.29
CA THR A 126 7.55 -33.82 24.61
C THR A 126 6.39 -34.77 24.32
N GLY A 127 6.57 -35.71 23.38
CA GLY A 127 5.49 -36.51 22.81
C GLY A 127 4.62 -35.74 21.80
N ASN A 128 4.90 -34.46 21.53
CA ASN A 128 4.06 -33.59 20.72
C ASN A 128 3.93 -34.11 19.27
N THR A 129 2.72 -34.54 18.89
CA THR A 129 2.38 -34.99 17.53
C THR A 129 2.13 -33.84 16.57
N ALA A 130 1.86 -32.62 17.04
CA ALA A 130 1.68 -31.43 16.19
C ALA A 130 2.93 -31.08 15.36
N LEU A 131 4.11 -31.59 15.74
CA LEU A 131 5.35 -31.43 14.98
C LEU A 131 5.44 -32.34 13.74
N LEU A 132 4.46 -33.25 13.53
CA LEU A 132 4.51 -34.21 12.44
C LEU A 132 4.46 -33.61 11.02
N PRO A 133 3.66 -32.57 10.72
CA PRO A 133 3.66 -31.92 9.40
C PRO A 133 5.05 -31.37 9.04
N LEU A 134 5.68 -30.59 9.93
CA LEU A 134 7.04 -30.07 9.70
C LEU A 134 8.09 -31.19 9.58
N ILE A 135 7.95 -32.29 10.32
CA ILE A 135 8.84 -33.47 10.20
C ILE A 135 8.65 -34.19 8.84
N ALA A 136 7.42 -34.20 8.31
CA ALA A 136 7.12 -34.77 6.99
C ALA A 136 7.65 -33.87 5.87
N ASP A 137 7.41 -32.55 5.94
CA ASP A 137 7.86 -31.62 4.92
C ASP A 137 9.39 -31.43 4.93
N ALA A 138 10.05 -31.51 6.10
CA ALA A 138 11.51 -31.57 6.14
C ALA A 138 12.11 -32.85 5.51
N GLU A 139 11.40 -33.99 5.49
CA GLU A 139 11.82 -35.15 4.67
C GLU A 139 11.55 -34.91 3.17
N ARG A 140 10.46 -34.21 2.82
CA ARG A 140 10.17 -33.79 1.44
C ARG A 140 11.27 -32.86 0.90
N GLY A 141 11.64 -31.81 1.64
CA GLY A 141 12.73 -30.88 1.30
C GLY A 141 14.12 -31.53 1.22
N LEU A 142 14.32 -32.69 1.85
CA LEU A 142 15.51 -33.55 1.66
C LEU A 142 15.42 -34.48 0.43
N GLY A 143 14.45 -34.26 -0.46
CA GLY A 143 14.22 -35.07 -1.65
C GLY A 143 13.64 -36.46 -1.36
N ARG A 144 12.87 -36.62 -0.26
CA ARG A 144 12.25 -37.90 0.14
C ARG A 144 10.73 -37.80 0.27
N PRO A 145 9.98 -37.34 -0.75
CA PRO A 145 8.53 -37.17 -0.67
C PRO A 145 7.77 -38.45 -0.31
N ALA A 146 8.24 -39.62 -0.76
CA ALA A 146 7.67 -40.91 -0.34
C ALA A 146 7.66 -41.08 1.19
N ARG A 147 8.66 -40.56 1.90
CA ARG A 147 8.74 -40.63 3.37
C ARG A 147 7.76 -39.67 4.05
N ALA A 148 7.47 -38.51 3.45
CA ALA A 148 6.42 -37.60 3.91
C ALA A 148 5.03 -38.28 3.84
N VAL A 149 4.73 -38.94 2.71
CA VAL A 149 3.48 -39.72 2.52
C VAL A 149 3.38 -40.90 3.51
N GLU A 150 4.48 -41.59 3.82
CA GLU A 150 4.52 -42.62 4.87
C GLU A 150 4.22 -42.05 6.27
N ILE A 151 4.71 -40.84 6.58
CA ILE A 151 4.46 -40.18 7.87
C ILE A 151 2.99 -39.74 7.97
N ALA A 152 2.42 -39.12 6.94
CA ALA A 152 1.01 -38.74 6.88
C ALA A 152 0.07 -39.95 7.09
N ARG A 153 0.44 -41.11 6.52
CA ARG A 153 -0.33 -42.35 6.59
C ARG A 153 -0.06 -43.21 7.84
N SER A 154 0.84 -42.78 8.72
CA SER A 154 1.11 -43.45 9.99
C SER A 154 -0.08 -43.38 10.95
N GLU A 155 -0.04 -44.16 12.04
CA GLU A 155 -1.07 -44.10 13.09
C GLU A 155 -1.16 -42.69 13.70
N ASP A 156 -0.02 -42.12 14.08
CA ASP A 156 0.05 -40.76 14.63
C ASP A 156 -0.41 -39.69 13.61
N GLY A 157 -0.04 -39.84 12.33
CA GLY A 157 -0.40 -38.89 11.27
C GLY A 157 -1.91 -38.87 10.99
N ARG A 158 -2.57 -40.04 11.03
CA ARG A 158 -4.03 -40.18 10.92
C ARG A 158 -4.78 -39.79 12.19
N ALA A 159 -4.11 -39.73 13.34
CA ALA A 159 -4.68 -39.30 14.61
C ALA A 159 -4.65 -37.78 14.81
N LEU A 160 -4.03 -37.02 13.89
CA LEU A 160 -4.11 -35.56 13.88
C LEU A 160 -5.56 -35.10 13.63
N THR A 161 -5.92 -33.97 14.24
CA THR A 161 -7.22 -33.32 14.14
C THR A 161 -7.02 -31.82 13.95
N GLY A 162 -8.05 -31.08 13.53
CA GLY A 162 -7.96 -29.63 13.43
C GLY A 162 -6.92 -29.16 12.41
N GLU A 163 -6.22 -28.08 12.76
CA GLU A 163 -5.25 -27.40 11.90
C GLU A 163 -4.07 -28.31 11.55
N GLU A 164 -3.55 -29.09 12.50
CA GLU A 164 -2.42 -30.01 12.27
C GLU A 164 -2.76 -31.11 11.27
N ALA A 165 -4.04 -31.50 11.16
CA ALA A 165 -4.50 -32.45 10.15
C ALA A 165 -4.56 -31.82 8.76
N THR A 166 -5.01 -30.57 8.66
CA THR A 166 -5.02 -29.79 7.40
C THR A 166 -3.59 -29.58 6.90
N GLU A 167 -2.67 -29.16 7.79
CA GLU A 167 -1.24 -29.02 7.48
C GLU A 167 -0.63 -30.34 6.99
N MET A 168 -0.94 -31.46 7.65
CA MET A 168 -0.46 -32.79 7.22
C MET A 168 -0.96 -33.15 5.81
N ARG A 169 -2.19 -32.76 5.44
CA ARG A 169 -2.75 -33.01 4.10
C ARG A 169 -2.15 -32.10 3.04
N ILE A 170 -1.85 -30.84 3.37
CA ILE A 170 -1.09 -29.92 2.50
C ILE A 170 0.28 -30.54 2.18
N VAL A 171 0.99 -31.03 3.20
CA VAL A 171 2.29 -31.70 3.03
C VAL A 171 2.17 -33.04 2.27
N GLU A 172 1.16 -33.88 2.54
CA GLU A 172 0.93 -35.11 1.75
C GLU A 172 0.62 -34.77 0.28
N SER A 173 -0.15 -33.71 0.02
CA SER A 173 -0.47 -33.23 -1.32
C SER A 173 0.77 -32.79 -2.08
N GLY A 174 1.60 -31.92 -1.48
CA GLY A 174 2.87 -31.49 -2.07
C GLY A 174 3.81 -32.67 -2.36
N ALA A 175 3.97 -33.58 -1.40
CA ALA A 175 4.78 -34.78 -1.59
C ALA A 175 4.25 -35.73 -2.70
N ARG A 176 2.94 -35.75 -2.96
CA ARG A 176 2.38 -36.48 -4.11
C ARG A 176 2.67 -35.80 -5.44
N ILE A 177 2.65 -34.47 -5.50
CA ILE A 177 3.02 -33.72 -6.71
C ILE A 177 4.48 -34.04 -7.08
N ASP A 178 5.39 -34.00 -6.11
CA ASP A 178 6.81 -34.36 -6.32
C ASP A 178 7.02 -35.80 -6.81
N LEU A 179 6.09 -36.71 -6.48
CA LEU A 179 6.09 -38.12 -6.94
C LEU A 179 5.41 -38.32 -8.31
N GLY A 180 4.93 -37.25 -8.96
CA GLY A 180 4.14 -37.33 -10.20
C GLY A 180 2.71 -37.85 -9.99
N GLU A 181 2.20 -37.86 -8.76
CA GLU A 181 0.88 -38.37 -8.39
C GLU A 181 -0.19 -37.25 -8.27
N ALA A 182 -0.14 -36.20 -9.09
CA ALA A 182 -0.96 -34.99 -8.94
C ALA A 182 -2.48 -35.26 -8.79
N GLY A 183 -3.05 -36.20 -9.54
CA GLY A 183 -4.46 -36.59 -9.37
C GLY A 183 -4.80 -37.14 -7.98
N LYS A 184 -3.84 -37.76 -7.26
CA LYS A 184 -4.00 -38.16 -5.85
C LYS A 184 -3.78 -37.00 -4.88
N ALA A 185 -3.00 -36.00 -5.27
CA ALA A 185 -2.78 -34.77 -4.49
C ALA A 185 -4.09 -33.99 -4.34
N VAL A 186 -4.79 -33.79 -5.46
CA VAL A 186 -6.15 -33.24 -5.51
C VAL A 186 -7.09 -34.00 -4.56
N VAL A 187 -7.15 -35.34 -4.67
CA VAL A 187 -8.04 -36.17 -3.82
C VAL A 187 -7.66 -36.11 -2.33
N THR A 188 -6.39 -35.95 -1.97
CA THR A 188 -5.95 -35.77 -0.57
C THR A 188 -6.50 -34.47 0.05
N LEU A 189 -6.72 -33.41 -0.75
CA LEU A 189 -7.23 -32.12 -0.27
C LEU A 189 -8.75 -31.94 -0.42
N GLN A 190 -9.41 -32.71 -1.30
CA GLN A 190 -10.87 -32.68 -1.47
C GLN A 190 -11.67 -33.13 -0.22
N SER A 191 -11.03 -33.71 0.79
CA SER A 191 -11.69 -34.01 2.08
C SER A 191 -11.83 -32.80 3.00
N GLU A 192 -11.16 -31.69 2.68
CA GLU A 192 -11.10 -30.51 3.53
C GLU A 192 -12.25 -29.54 3.28
N ASP A 193 -12.42 -28.59 4.19
CA ASP A 193 -13.40 -27.51 4.04
C ASP A 193 -12.96 -26.50 2.97
N LEU A 194 -13.31 -26.82 1.72
CA LEU A 194 -13.14 -25.98 0.53
C LEU A 194 -14.37 -25.07 0.31
N SER A 195 -14.96 -24.49 1.36
CA SER A 195 -16.04 -23.50 1.22
C SER A 195 -15.48 -22.12 0.87
N PRO A 196 -15.79 -21.51 -0.30
CA PRO A 196 -15.25 -20.20 -0.68
C PRO A 196 -15.69 -19.07 0.27
N GLY A 197 -14.90 -17.99 0.33
CA GLY A 197 -15.18 -16.82 1.17
C GLY A 197 -14.73 -16.91 2.62
N ARG A 198 -14.00 -17.98 3.01
CA ARG A 198 -13.23 -18.01 4.26
C ARG A 198 -11.91 -17.27 4.06
N SER A 199 -11.46 -16.52 5.06
CA SER A 199 -10.21 -15.77 5.05
C SER A 199 -9.29 -16.14 6.23
N GLY A 200 -8.03 -15.71 6.14
CA GLY A 200 -6.95 -16.00 7.10
C GLY A 200 -5.94 -17.00 6.56
N THR A 201 -4.77 -17.04 7.20
CA THR A 201 -3.61 -17.89 6.91
C THR A 201 -3.96 -19.34 6.53
N GLY A 202 -4.83 -20.01 7.31
CA GLY A 202 -5.18 -21.42 7.13
C GLY A 202 -5.96 -21.70 5.83
N PRO A 203 -7.11 -21.05 5.60
CA PRO A 203 -7.82 -21.08 4.31
C PRO A 203 -6.94 -20.73 3.12
N ALA A 204 -6.14 -19.66 3.20
CA ALA A 204 -5.24 -19.24 2.11
C ALA A 204 -4.27 -20.36 1.70
N ARG A 205 -3.53 -20.93 2.67
CA ARG A 205 -2.57 -22.02 2.43
C ARG A 205 -3.24 -23.30 1.94
N LEU A 206 -4.45 -23.63 2.41
CA LEU A 206 -5.24 -24.77 1.92
C LEU A 206 -5.67 -24.58 0.46
N TYR A 207 -6.22 -23.41 0.12
CA TYR A 207 -6.68 -23.11 -1.24
C TYR A 207 -5.51 -23.05 -2.22
N TYR A 208 -4.39 -22.44 -1.83
CA TYR A 208 -3.15 -22.41 -2.62
C TYR A 208 -2.66 -23.84 -2.92
N ALA A 209 -2.61 -24.71 -1.89
CA ALA A 209 -2.18 -26.09 -2.05
C ALA A 209 -3.13 -26.90 -2.95
N TYR A 210 -4.43 -26.61 -2.91
CA TYR A 210 -5.42 -27.24 -3.78
C TYR A 210 -5.32 -26.74 -5.23
N ALA A 211 -5.15 -25.43 -5.43
CA ALA A 211 -4.89 -24.82 -6.73
C ALA A 211 -3.61 -25.40 -7.38
N SER A 212 -2.53 -25.49 -6.62
CA SER A 212 -1.26 -26.12 -7.04
C SER A 212 -1.44 -27.58 -7.44
N ALA A 213 -2.25 -28.35 -6.70
CA ALA A 213 -2.55 -29.74 -7.03
C ALA A 213 -3.42 -29.88 -8.29
N LEU A 214 -4.37 -28.96 -8.52
CA LEU A 214 -5.17 -28.90 -9.74
C LEU A 214 -4.30 -28.54 -10.96
N HIS A 215 -3.43 -27.55 -10.82
CA HIS A 215 -2.50 -27.13 -11.88
C HIS A 215 -1.56 -28.27 -12.26
N ALA A 216 -0.92 -28.91 -11.28
CA ALA A 216 -0.06 -30.09 -11.51
C ALA A 216 -0.81 -31.30 -12.10
N ALA A 217 -2.14 -31.34 -11.98
CA ALA A 217 -2.99 -32.36 -12.61
C ALA A 217 -3.49 -31.97 -14.01
N GLY A 218 -3.09 -30.81 -14.56
CA GLY A 218 -3.52 -30.30 -15.86
C GLY A 218 -4.94 -29.74 -15.88
N ARG A 219 -5.48 -29.31 -14.72
CA ARG A 219 -6.83 -28.73 -14.59
C ARG A 219 -6.73 -27.21 -14.44
N THR A 220 -6.25 -26.53 -15.49
CA THR A 220 -5.84 -25.12 -15.46
C THR A 220 -6.96 -24.19 -15.02
N ASP A 221 -8.13 -24.24 -15.65
CA ASP A 221 -9.29 -23.35 -15.35
C ASP A 221 -9.72 -23.43 -13.87
N GLU A 222 -9.75 -24.65 -13.34
CA GLU A 222 -10.05 -24.89 -11.93
C GLU A 222 -8.90 -24.41 -11.02
N SER A 223 -7.64 -24.59 -11.42
CA SER A 223 -6.50 -24.07 -10.66
C SER A 223 -6.51 -22.55 -10.58
N ILE A 224 -6.83 -21.84 -11.67
CA ILE A 224 -6.99 -20.38 -11.72
C ILE A 224 -8.11 -19.95 -10.76
N THR A 225 -9.26 -20.61 -10.80
CA THR A 225 -10.38 -20.36 -9.85
C THR A 225 -9.93 -20.55 -8.39
N TRP A 226 -9.12 -21.56 -8.11
CA TRP A 226 -8.65 -21.84 -6.75
C TRP A 226 -7.48 -20.97 -6.28
N PHE A 227 -6.63 -20.47 -7.19
CA PHE A 227 -5.66 -19.42 -6.87
C PHE A 227 -6.35 -18.07 -6.59
N MET A 228 -7.45 -17.74 -7.28
CA MET A 228 -8.28 -16.59 -6.93
C MET A 228 -8.90 -16.72 -5.53
N ASN A 229 -9.41 -17.90 -5.17
CA ASN A 229 -9.89 -18.17 -3.82
C ASN A 229 -8.76 -18.07 -2.77
N ALA A 230 -7.56 -18.54 -3.10
CA ALA A 230 -6.38 -18.42 -2.23
C ALA A 230 -6.01 -16.96 -1.98
N ALA A 231 -5.81 -16.17 -3.04
CA ALA A 231 -5.52 -14.74 -2.95
C ALA A 231 -6.62 -13.96 -2.20
N SER A 232 -7.90 -14.29 -2.42
CA SER A 232 -9.01 -13.67 -1.69
C SER A 232 -9.08 -14.07 -0.21
N ALA A 233 -8.46 -15.16 0.19
CA ALA A 233 -8.39 -15.61 1.58
C ALA A 233 -7.14 -15.06 2.31
N ASP A 234 -6.12 -14.65 1.56
CA ASP A 234 -4.78 -14.34 2.05
C ASP A 234 -4.66 -12.90 2.56
N VAL A 235 -5.30 -12.64 3.70
CA VAL A 235 -5.26 -11.34 4.39
C VAL A 235 -3.92 -11.04 5.07
N ASP A 236 -3.06 -12.05 5.20
CA ASP A 236 -1.77 -11.99 5.90
C ASP A 236 -0.57 -12.01 4.92
N ASP A 237 -0.80 -12.06 3.60
CA ASP A 237 0.19 -12.14 2.51
C ASP A 237 1.18 -13.32 2.66
N VAL A 238 0.66 -14.51 3.02
CA VAL A 238 1.46 -15.72 3.31
C VAL A 238 1.63 -16.68 2.12
N THR A 239 1.09 -16.36 0.94
CA THR A 239 1.21 -17.15 -0.30
C THR A 239 1.41 -16.27 -1.54
N ASP A 240 2.16 -16.79 -2.52
CA ASP A 240 2.35 -16.16 -3.84
C ASP A 240 1.16 -16.35 -4.79
N ALA A 241 -0.08 -16.49 -4.27
CA ALA A 241 -1.27 -16.81 -5.05
C ALA A 241 -1.52 -15.82 -6.20
N GLU A 242 -1.28 -14.53 -5.97
CA GLU A 242 -1.47 -13.48 -6.97
C GLU A 242 -0.44 -13.57 -8.09
N LEU A 243 0.82 -13.86 -7.76
CA LEU A 243 1.88 -14.07 -8.76
C LEU A 243 1.58 -15.31 -9.62
N ARG A 244 1.06 -16.39 -9.02
CA ARG A 244 0.61 -17.58 -9.77
C ARG A 244 -0.53 -17.30 -10.72
N LEU A 245 -1.47 -16.41 -10.37
CA LEU A 245 -2.51 -15.98 -11.30
C LEU A 245 -1.93 -15.22 -12.49
N VAL A 246 -0.97 -14.33 -12.27
CA VAL A 246 -0.30 -13.59 -13.35
C VAL A 246 0.44 -14.55 -14.28
N GLU A 247 1.26 -15.47 -13.74
CA GLU A 247 1.94 -16.51 -14.53
C GLU A 247 0.94 -17.27 -15.41
N LEU A 248 -0.09 -17.86 -14.80
CA LEU A 248 -1.05 -18.75 -15.47
C LEU A 248 -1.99 -18.06 -16.46
N THR A 249 -2.20 -16.75 -16.34
CA THR A 249 -3.03 -15.98 -17.30
C THR A 249 -2.20 -15.23 -18.33
N SER A 250 -0.89 -15.05 -18.12
CA SER A 250 0.00 -14.40 -19.07
C SER A 250 0.32 -15.26 -20.31
N ASP A 251 0.31 -16.60 -20.16
CA ASP A 251 0.49 -17.54 -21.27
C ASP A 251 -0.69 -17.52 -22.28
N ASP A 252 -1.91 -17.14 -21.83
CA ASP A 252 -3.11 -17.07 -22.68
C ASP A 252 -3.17 -15.80 -23.57
N VAL A 253 -2.29 -14.81 -23.36
CA VAL A 253 -2.30 -13.53 -24.11
C VAL A 253 -1.54 -13.62 -25.45
N ALA A 254 -1.00 -14.79 -25.79
CA ALA A 254 -0.09 -14.97 -26.92
C ALA A 254 -0.74 -15.38 -28.26
N ASP A 255 -2.01 -15.82 -28.29
CA ASP A 255 -2.56 -16.55 -29.45
C ASP A 255 -4.07 -16.32 -29.73
N ASP A 256 -4.62 -15.13 -29.42
CA ASP A 256 -6.00 -14.75 -29.80
C ASP A 256 -6.02 -13.49 -30.70
N ASP A 257 -6.04 -13.72 -32.02
CA ASP A 257 -6.30 -12.68 -33.02
C ASP A 257 -7.73 -12.11 -32.83
N PRO A 258 -7.93 -10.77 -32.76
CA PRO A 258 -9.25 -10.20 -32.54
C PRO A 258 -10.17 -10.45 -33.75
N VAL A 259 -11.10 -11.39 -33.61
CA VAL A 259 -12.11 -11.69 -34.63
C VAL A 259 -13.03 -10.47 -34.80
N SER A 260 -12.90 -9.79 -35.93
CA SER A 260 -13.61 -8.54 -36.24
C SER A 260 -15.13 -8.71 -36.21
N ALA A 261 -15.80 -7.94 -35.36
CA ALA A 261 -17.25 -7.92 -35.23
C ALA A 261 -17.91 -7.06 -36.34
N ASP A 262 -18.02 -7.62 -37.54
CA ASP A 262 -18.81 -7.04 -38.64
C ASP A 262 -19.39 -8.15 -39.54
N ASP A 263 -20.58 -8.67 -39.19
CA ASP A 263 -21.64 -9.01 -40.15
C ASP A 263 -22.94 -9.43 -39.43
N ALA A 264 -23.81 -8.46 -39.14
CA ALA A 264 -25.16 -8.70 -38.63
C ALA A 264 -26.18 -8.78 -39.78
N ALA A 265 -26.31 -9.96 -40.41
CA ALA A 265 -27.29 -10.21 -41.47
C ALA A 265 -28.12 -11.49 -41.23
N LEU A 266 -29.39 -11.31 -40.87
CA LEU A 266 -30.40 -12.38 -40.87
C LEU A 266 -30.68 -12.85 -42.31
N PRO A 267 -30.96 -14.14 -42.50
CA PRO A 267 -32.31 -14.49 -42.92
C PRO A 267 -32.87 -15.75 -42.24
N GLY A 268 -34.19 -15.85 -42.14
CA GLY A 268 -34.88 -17.09 -41.79
C GLY A 268 -35.56 -17.73 -42.99
N GLU A 269 -35.73 -19.06 -42.97
CA GLU A 269 -36.97 -19.79 -43.31
C GLU A 269 -36.78 -21.32 -43.26
N GLY A 270 -37.67 -22.01 -42.55
CA GLY A 270 -38.29 -23.27 -43.00
C GLY A 270 -37.62 -24.65 -42.81
N LEU A 271 -38.27 -25.49 -41.96
CA LEU A 271 -38.53 -26.95 -42.15
C LEU A 271 -37.30 -27.92 -42.05
N VAL A 272 -37.36 -29.19 -41.56
CA VAL A 272 -38.42 -30.14 -41.10
C VAL A 272 -37.82 -31.26 -40.19
N ASP A 273 -38.66 -31.93 -39.37
CA ASP A 273 -38.61 -33.33 -38.83
C ASP A 273 -37.24 -33.96 -38.39
N ALA A 274 -36.98 -34.39 -37.14
CA ALA A 274 -37.63 -35.42 -36.26
C ALA A 274 -36.66 -36.61 -36.01
N PRO A 275 -36.85 -37.54 -35.03
CA PRO A 275 -37.57 -37.49 -33.74
C PRO A 275 -36.81 -38.09 -32.51
N VAL A 276 -37.47 -38.00 -31.33
CA VAL A 276 -37.25 -38.63 -29.99
C VAL A 276 -36.38 -39.89 -29.81
N ASP A 277 -35.67 -39.97 -28.66
CA ASP A 277 -35.99 -40.98 -27.63
C ASP A 277 -35.69 -40.49 -26.18
N SER A 278 -36.41 -41.13 -25.28
CA SER A 278 -36.82 -40.88 -23.90
C SER A 278 -35.85 -41.26 -22.78
N ALA A 279 -36.06 -40.68 -21.59
CA ALA A 279 -36.18 -41.42 -20.31
C ALA A 279 -36.73 -40.53 -19.17
N VAL A 280 -37.81 -40.99 -18.54
CA VAL A 280 -38.52 -40.31 -17.42
C VAL A 280 -38.00 -40.80 -16.06
N ARG A 281 -37.97 -39.92 -15.03
CA ARG A 281 -38.32 -40.25 -13.63
C ARG A 281 -38.54 -39.02 -12.72
N ASP A 282 -39.81 -38.65 -12.65
CA ASP A 282 -40.62 -38.28 -11.45
C ASP A 282 -39.98 -38.53 -10.05
N ALA A 283 -40.34 -37.83 -8.96
CA ALA A 283 -41.50 -36.95 -8.70
C ALA A 283 -41.25 -35.99 -7.51
N GLY A 284 -42.06 -34.92 -7.36
CA GLY A 284 -42.06 -34.12 -6.11
C GLY A 284 -42.77 -32.76 -6.10
N ASP A 285 -44.08 -32.69 -6.41
CA ASP A 285 -44.96 -31.55 -6.04
C ASP A 285 -44.96 -31.31 -4.50
N VAL A 286 -45.41 -30.21 -3.88
CA VAL A 286 -46.34 -29.09 -4.20
C VAL A 286 -45.83 -27.83 -3.43
N ILE A 287 -46.39 -26.60 -3.42
CA ILE A 287 -47.73 -26.03 -3.67
C ILE A 287 -47.58 -24.70 -4.45
N SER A 288 -48.60 -24.30 -5.23
CA SER A 288 -48.72 -22.99 -5.90
C SER A 288 -49.53 -21.97 -5.10
N GLU A 289 -49.17 -20.68 -5.17
CA GLU A 289 -50.15 -19.60 -4.99
C GLU A 289 -49.79 -18.37 -5.85
N SER A 290 -50.81 -17.81 -6.49
CA SER A 290 -50.70 -16.76 -7.51
C SER A 290 -51.32 -15.45 -7.03
N ALA A 291 -50.65 -14.32 -7.23
CA ALA A 291 -51.30 -13.02 -7.22
C ALA A 291 -50.63 -12.07 -8.22
N ALA A 292 -51.32 -11.75 -9.31
CA ALA A 292 -50.95 -10.69 -10.24
C ALA A 292 -51.87 -9.48 -10.00
N VAL A 293 -51.27 -8.32 -9.69
CA VAL A 293 -51.90 -6.99 -9.63
C VAL A 293 -50.81 -5.99 -10.04
N ASP A 294 -50.71 -5.62 -11.32
CA ASP A 294 -51.35 -4.47 -11.99
C ASP A 294 -50.43 -3.23 -12.03
N HIS A 295 -50.33 -2.60 -13.21
CA HIS A 295 -49.38 -1.52 -13.49
C HIS A 295 -49.95 -0.14 -13.14
N GLY A 296 -49.73 0.29 -11.89
CA GLY A 296 -50.03 1.64 -11.43
C GLY A 296 -49.01 2.68 -11.94
N HIS A 297 -49.34 3.37 -13.03
CA HIS A 297 -48.59 4.52 -13.55
C HIS A 297 -48.63 5.70 -12.55
N VAL A 298 -47.49 6.10 -11.98
CA VAL A 298 -47.39 7.28 -11.08
C VAL A 298 -46.37 8.26 -11.63
N VAL A 299 -46.82 9.50 -11.80
CA VAL A 299 -46.09 10.60 -12.42
C VAL A 299 -45.15 11.27 -11.41
N SER A 300 -43.89 11.48 -11.80
CA SER A 300 -42.92 12.26 -11.03
C SER A 300 -43.31 13.75 -10.97
N PRO A 301 -43.41 14.38 -9.78
CA PRO A 301 -43.42 15.83 -9.67
C PRO A 301 -41.97 16.35 -9.67
N SER A 302 -41.63 17.20 -10.63
CA SER A 302 -40.42 18.01 -10.58
C SER A 302 -40.51 18.98 -9.41
N ALA A 303 -39.51 18.99 -8.52
CA ALA A 303 -39.37 19.98 -7.46
C ALA A 303 -38.29 21.00 -7.83
N GLU A 304 -38.61 22.28 -7.69
CA GLU A 304 -37.79 23.41 -8.16
C GLU A 304 -36.53 23.61 -7.29
N ARG A 305 -35.43 24.04 -7.92
CA ARG A 305 -34.27 24.61 -7.21
C ARG A 305 -34.70 25.88 -6.49
N VAL A 306 -34.73 25.84 -5.15
CA VAL A 306 -34.79 27.05 -4.33
C VAL A 306 -33.35 27.49 -4.02
N VAL A 307 -32.97 28.66 -4.52
CA VAL A 307 -31.69 29.31 -4.23
C VAL A 307 -31.87 30.22 -3.01
N PRO A 308 -31.08 30.07 -1.93
CA PRO A 308 -31.03 31.07 -0.86
C PRO A 308 -29.98 32.14 -1.16
N ASP A 309 -30.43 33.37 -1.40
CA ASP A 309 -29.56 34.56 -1.45
C ASP A 309 -29.17 35.04 -0.03
N ASP A 310 -28.03 35.72 0.02
CA ASP A 310 -27.57 36.70 1.03
C ASP A 310 -27.51 36.32 2.53
N PHE A 311 -26.26 36.24 3.03
CA PHE A 311 -25.92 36.77 4.36
C PHE A 311 -24.72 37.75 4.26
N PRO A 312 -24.63 38.76 5.15
CA PRO A 312 -24.14 40.08 4.74
C PRO A 312 -22.64 40.32 4.96
N SER A 313 -22.05 41.11 4.06
CA SER A 313 -20.72 41.69 4.25
C SER A 313 -20.71 42.74 5.37
N SER A 314 -19.75 42.62 6.30
CA SER A 314 -19.44 43.62 7.32
C SER A 314 -18.03 44.16 7.11
N ARG A 315 -17.87 45.48 7.25
CA ARG A 315 -16.70 46.24 6.78
C ARG A 315 -15.60 46.44 7.82
N ASP A 316 -14.47 46.91 7.29
CA ASP A 316 -13.43 47.74 7.91
C ASP A 316 -12.51 47.09 8.96
N SER A 317 -11.32 46.71 8.47
CA SER A 317 -10.07 46.77 9.23
C SER A 317 -9.02 47.49 8.40
N VAL A 318 -8.57 48.63 8.90
CA VAL A 318 -7.65 49.55 8.20
C VAL A 318 -6.24 48.98 8.16
N VAL A 319 -5.67 48.84 6.97
CA VAL A 319 -4.23 48.53 6.78
C VAL A 319 -3.43 49.84 6.80
N PRO A 320 -2.47 50.03 7.73
CA PRO A 320 -1.55 51.16 7.68
C PRO A 320 -0.53 50.97 6.55
N GLY A 321 -0.23 52.03 5.80
CA GLY A 321 0.79 52.01 4.75
C GLY A 321 2.22 51.81 5.29
N PRO A 322 3.17 51.43 4.43
CA PRO A 322 4.53 51.09 4.83
C PRO A 322 5.27 52.31 5.39
N VAL A 323 5.80 52.17 6.60
CA VAL A 323 6.68 53.17 7.22
C VAL A 323 8.09 52.99 6.64
N SER A 324 8.65 54.07 6.10
CA SER A 324 10.05 54.09 5.67
C SER A 324 10.95 54.30 6.88
N ASP A 325 11.81 53.33 7.19
CA ASP A 325 12.91 53.49 8.14
C ASP A 325 14.26 53.23 7.44
N GLN A 326 15.09 54.27 7.39
CA GLN A 326 16.49 54.24 6.96
C GLN A 326 17.41 54.15 8.18
N VAL A 327 18.17 53.06 8.35
CA VAL A 327 19.44 53.06 9.13
C VAL A 327 20.35 51.90 8.67
N PRO A 328 21.67 51.91 8.92
CA PRO A 328 22.62 52.46 7.95
C PRO A 328 23.69 51.46 7.49
N GLU A 329 24.53 51.89 6.54
CA GLU A 329 25.76 51.18 6.15
C GLU A 329 26.72 50.96 7.33
N THR A 330 27.24 49.74 7.45
CA THR A 330 28.59 49.51 8.01
C THR A 330 29.38 48.62 7.07
N ALA A 331 30.31 49.22 6.34
CA ALA A 331 31.19 48.53 5.41
C ALA A 331 32.20 47.64 6.16
N VAL A 332 32.46 46.44 5.63
CA VAL A 332 33.69 45.68 5.89
C VAL A 332 34.36 45.43 4.55
N VAL A 333 35.55 46.02 4.38
CA VAL A 333 36.34 45.91 3.17
C VAL A 333 37.13 44.61 3.16
N SER A 334 37.00 43.82 2.09
CA SER A 334 37.98 42.82 1.66
C SER A 334 38.15 42.93 0.14
N THR A 335 39.37 43.21 -0.30
CA THR A 335 39.75 43.45 -1.70
C THR A 335 39.92 42.15 -2.50
N PRO A 336 39.85 42.19 -3.85
CA PRO A 336 39.70 41.00 -4.69
C PRO A 336 41.02 40.26 -4.94
N ALA A 337 40.89 39.02 -5.42
CA ALA A 337 41.94 38.30 -6.14
C ALA A 337 41.47 38.10 -7.59
N ASP A 338 42.22 38.66 -8.55
CA ASP A 338 41.97 38.47 -9.97
C ASP A 338 42.20 37.01 -10.40
N GLY A 339 41.39 36.52 -11.34
CA GLY A 339 41.49 35.16 -11.87
C GLY A 339 40.45 34.85 -12.93
N ASP A 340 40.67 35.38 -14.14
CA ASP A 340 40.03 35.05 -15.42
C ASP A 340 38.53 34.68 -15.40
N ALA A 341 37.69 35.70 -15.60
CA ALA A 341 36.30 35.51 -15.96
C ALA A 341 36.18 34.90 -17.37
N VAL A 342 35.77 33.64 -17.44
CA VAL A 342 35.05 33.11 -18.61
C VAL A 342 33.59 33.53 -18.46
N GLU A 343 33.05 34.22 -19.47
CA GLU A 343 31.64 34.63 -19.49
C GLU A 343 30.74 33.38 -19.48
N SER A 344 30.05 33.15 -18.36
CA SER A 344 28.90 32.23 -18.26
C SER A 344 27.64 33.08 -18.13
N THR A 345 27.21 33.63 -19.26
CA THR A 345 25.88 34.23 -19.42
C THR A 345 24.81 33.14 -19.43
N THR A 346 23.65 33.45 -18.85
CA THR A 346 22.49 32.56 -18.59
C THR A 346 22.82 31.29 -17.79
N HIS A 347 22.65 31.39 -16.46
CA HIS A 347 22.21 30.22 -15.70
C HIS A 347 20.76 29.95 -16.10
N ASP A 348 20.48 28.81 -16.73
CA ASP A 348 19.10 28.37 -16.95
C ASP A 348 18.41 28.20 -15.58
N ILE A 349 17.31 28.93 -15.40
CA ILE A 349 16.54 28.91 -14.16
C ILE A 349 15.56 27.75 -14.27
N SER A 350 16.01 26.57 -13.82
CA SER A 350 15.21 25.35 -13.81
C SER A 350 13.87 25.56 -13.11
N LEU A 351 12.84 24.84 -13.53
CA LEU A 351 11.47 24.94 -12.99
C LEU A 351 11.46 24.94 -11.46
N ALA A 352 12.11 23.96 -10.81
CA ALA A 352 12.15 23.87 -9.35
C ALA A 352 12.82 25.07 -8.65
N SER A 353 13.75 25.77 -9.31
CA SER A 353 14.44 26.94 -8.75
C SER A 353 13.60 28.23 -8.78
N ARG A 354 12.46 28.24 -9.49
CA ARG A 354 11.49 29.35 -9.48
C ARG A 354 10.60 29.37 -8.22
N TYR A 355 10.63 28.32 -7.40
CA TYR A 355 9.73 28.08 -6.25
C TYR A 355 10.52 27.82 -4.96
N ASP A 356 9.90 28.06 -3.79
CA ASP A 356 10.56 27.88 -2.48
C ASP A 356 10.16 26.58 -1.76
N ALA A 357 9.05 25.94 -2.15
CA ALA A 357 8.70 24.57 -1.76
C ALA A 357 8.02 23.79 -2.90
N LEU A 358 8.23 22.48 -2.93
CA LEU A 358 7.49 21.50 -3.72
C LEU A 358 6.49 20.78 -2.81
N LEU A 359 5.22 20.77 -3.21
CA LEU A 359 4.13 20.00 -2.60
C LEU A 359 3.85 18.80 -3.52
N LEU A 360 4.52 17.69 -3.23
CA LEU A 360 4.59 16.48 -4.06
C LEU A 360 3.48 15.51 -3.68
N ASP A 361 2.68 15.02 -4.63
CA ASP A 361 1.96 13.75 -4.43
C ASP A 361 2.96 12.57 -4.35
N LEU A 362 2.48 11.38 -4.00
CA LEU A 362 3.26 10.17 -3.80
C LEU A 362 2.99 9.10 -4.87
N ASP A 363 1.76 8.62 -4.98
CA ASP A 363 1.38 7.41 -5.72
C ASP A 363 1.07 7.76 -7.18
N GLY A 364 2.05 7.55 -8.06
CA GLY A 364 2.01 7.99 -9.47
C GLY A 364 2.95 9.15 -9.78
N THR A 365 3.47 9.82 -8.73
CA THR A 365 4.35 10.99 -8.85
C THR A 365 5.77 10.76 -8.30
N VAL A 366 5.92 10.14 -7.12
CA VAL A 366 7.22 9.82 -6.50
C VAL A 366 7.53 8.32 -6.58
N PHE A 367 6.50 7.48 -6.42
CA PHE A 367 6.60 6.03 -6.49
C PHE A 367 5.33 5.40 -7.08
N ALA A 368 5.44 4.14 -7.47
CA ALA A 368 4.31 3.29 -7.85
C ALA A 368 4.38 1.99 -7.01
N GLY A 369 3.48 1.86 -6.02
CA GLY A 369 3.48 0.74 -5.09
C GLY A 369 4.78 0.63 -4.29
N GLN A 370 5.51 -0.48 -4.46
CA GLN A 370 6.78 -0.76 -3.78
C GLN A 370 8.03 -0.30 -4.56
N ARG A 371 7.88 0.54 -5.60
CA ARG A 371 9.01 0.99 -6.44
C ARG A 371 9.02 2.51 -6.63
N ALA A 372 10.15 3.15 -6.34
CA ALA A 372 10.39 4.54 -6.69
C ALA A 372 10.32 4.71 -8.22
N LEU A 373 9.74 5.83 -8.69
CA LEU A 373 9.69 6.10 -10.13
C LEU A 373 11.09 6.46 -10.66
N PRO A 374 11.42 6.12 -11.93
CA PRO A 374 12.74 6.36 -12.50
C PRO A 374 13.17 7.83 -12.36
N GLY A 375 14.37 8.06 -11.81
CA GLY A 375 14.93 9.41 -11.63
C GLY A 375 14.29 10.25 -10.52
N ALA A 376 13.20 9.79 -9.88
CA ALA A 376 12.51 10.54 -8.82
C ALA A 376 13.44 10.84 -7.63
N ARG A 377 14.17 9.83 -7.17
CA ARG A 377 15.09 9.94 -6.03
C ARG A 377 16.25 10.88 -6.34
N GLU A 378 16.96 10.63 -7.42
CA GLU A 378 18.13 11.42 -7.85
C GLU A 378 17.75 12.89 -8.07
N THR A 379 16.56 13.13 -8.62
CA THR A 379 16.03 14.47 -8.84
C THR A 379 15.72 15.18 -7.52
N LEU A 380 14.90 14.57 -6.66
CA LEU A 380 14.52 15.18 -5.39
C LEU A 380 15.72 15.36 -4.44
N GLU A 381 16.72 14.46 -4.46
CA GLU A 381 17.94 14.60 -3.66
C GLU A 381 18.82 15.79 -4.07
N SER A 382 18.89 16.12 -5.37
CA SER A 382 19.78 17.17 -5.88
C SER A 382 19.10 18.52 -6.12
N ILE A 383 17.77 18.60 -6.08
CA ILE A 383 17.02 19.86 -5.96
C ILE A 383 17.15 20.44 -4.54
N GLY A 384 17.59 21.70 -4.45
CA GLY A 384 17.72 22.44 -3.19
C GLY A 384 16.42 23.03 -2.63
N THR A 385 15.33 23.00 -3.40
CA THR A 385 13.98 23.46 -2.99
C THR A 385 13.43 22.58 -1.87
N ALA A 386 12.71 23.19 -0.91
CA ALA A 386 12.10 22.42 0.18
C ALA A 386 11.05 21.43 -0.37
N ARG A 387 10.90 20.26 0.28
CA ARG A 387 10.03 19.18 -0.20
C ARG A 387 9.03 18.78 0.89
N TYR A 388 7.76 18.74 0.52
CA TYR A 388 6.66 18.25 1.35
C TYR A 388 5.86 17.21 0.55
N PHE A 389 5.55 16.09 1.18
CA PHE A 389 4.85 14.96 0.59
C PHE A 389 3.39 15.00 1.03
N VAL A 390 2.46 15.13 0.08
CA VAL A 390 1.05 15.45 0.32
C VAL A 390 0.17 14.34 -0.27
N THR A 391 -0.22 13.37 0.57
CA THR A 391 -0.99 12.20 0.13
C THR A 391 -2.46 12.28 0.53
N ASN A 392 -3.33 11.86 -0.39
CA ASN A 392 -4.75 11.68 -0.10
C ASN A 392 -5.05 10.40 0.70
N ASN A 393 -4.09 9.50 0.86
CA ASN A 393 -4.28 8.24 1.56
C ASN A 393 -4.38 8.46 3.09
N ALA A 394 -5.48 7.98 3.67
CA ALA A 394 -5.79 8.10 5.10
C ALA A 394 -5.51 6.82 5.91
N SER A 395 -5.08 5.73 5.27
CA SER A 395 -4.86 4.46 5.95
C SER A 395 -3.57 4.44 6.79
N ARG A 396 -2.51 5.11 6.28
CA ARG A 396 -1.17 5.21 6.88
C ARG A 396 -0.98 6.52 7.66
N ARG A 397 -0.26 6.45 8.77
CA ARG A 397 0.23 7.58 9.56
C ARG A 397 1.45 8.24 8.88
N PRO A 398 1.78 9.50 9.21
CA PRO A 398 2.99 10.17 8.70
C PRO A 398 4.27 9.35 8.91
N SER A 399 4.44 8.73 10.08
CA SER A 399 5.57 7.85 10.39
C SER A 399 5.70 6.66 9.45
N GLU A 400 4.58 6.05 9.05
CA GLU A 400 4.55 4.88 8.15
C GLU A 400 4.82 5.29 6.70
N VAL A 401 4.36 6.48 6.30
CA VAL A 401 4.72 7.10 5.01
C VAL A 401 6.22 7.44 4.96
N VAL A 402 6.80 7.96 6.05
CA VAL A 402 8.24 8.21 6.16
C VAL A 402 9.05 6.91 6.06
N SER A 403 8.66 5.85 6.78
CA SER A 403 9.32 4.54 6.65
C SER A 403 9.31 4.04 5.20
N HIS A 404 8.14 4.04 4.55
CA HIS A 404 8.00 3.63 3.15
C HIS A 404 8.88 4.46 2.20
N LEU A 405 8.94 5.79 2.41
CA LEU A 405 9.85 6.66 1.64
C LEU A 405 11.33 6.31 1.88
N ILE A 406 11.73 5.99 3.11
CA ILE A 406 13.10 5.60 3.45
C ILE A 406 13.46 4.24 2.84
N ASP A 407 12.54 3.27 2.86
CA ASP A 407 12.73 1.95 2.25
C ASP A 407 12.91 2.04 0.73
N LEU A 408 12.22 3.00 0.09
CA LEU A 408 12.41 3.38 -1.31
C LEU A 408 13.67 4.24 -1.57
N GLY A 409 14.44 4.56 -0.53
CA GLY A 409 15.70 5.28 -0.62
C GLY A 409 15.60 6.81 -0.61
N PHE A 410 14.45 7.40 -0.27
CA PHE A 410 14.29 8.84 -0.11
C PHE A 410 14.64 9.31 1.31
N VAL A 411 15.14 10.54 1.43
CA VAL A 411 15.29 11.22 2.73
C VAL A 411 14.03 12.04 3.02
N ALA A 412 13.29 11.66 4.06
CA ALA A 412 12.06 12.31 4.51
C ALA A 412 11.97 12.36 6.05
N THR A 413 11.18 13.30 6.58
CA THR A 413 10.79 13.39 8.00
C THR A 413 9.29 13.59 8.16
N GLU A 414 8.74 13.33 9.35
CA GLU A 414 7.28 13.43 9.58
C GLU A 414 6.75 14.86 9.38
N GLU A 415 7.57 15.88 9.65
CA GLU A 415 7.23 17.29 9.41
C GLU A 415 7.07 17.62 7.91
N GLN A 416 7.67 16.82 7.03
CA GLN A 416 7.55 16.95 5.58
C GLN A 416 6.32 16.21 5.03
N VAL A 417 5.75 15.25 5.76
CA VAL A 417 4.57 14.50 5.31
C VAL A 417 3.29 15.21 5.76
N VAL A 418 2.30 15.30 4.87
CA VAL A 418 0.97 15.82 5.13
C VAL A 418 -0.04 14.80 4.58
N THR A 419 -0.91 14.27 5.44
CA THR A 419 -1.91 13.27 5.04
C THR A 419 -3.33 13.83 5.13
N SER A 420 -4.23 13.30 4.31
CA SER A 420 -5.66 13.60 4.40
C SER A 420 -6.26 13.24 5.77
N ALA A 421 -5.73 12.23 6.47
CA ALA A 421 -6.14 11.89 7.83
C ALA A 421 -5.83 13.01 8.84
N GLN A 422 -4.65 13.64 8.74
CA GLN A 422 -4.30 14.81 9.56
C GLN A 422 -5.21 16.01 9.28
N SER A 423 -5.44 16.31 8.00
CA SER A 423 -6.32 17.41 7.59
C SER A 423 -7.76 17.17 8.07
N ALA A 424 -8.28 15.94 7.91
CA ALA A 424 -9.61 15.56 8.37
C ALA A 424 -9.76 15.62 9.89
N ALA A 425 -8.75 15.18 10.64
CA ALA A 425 -8.73 15.31 12.10
C ALA A 425 -8.68 16.79 12.54
N ARG A 426 -7.91 17.65 11.86
CA ARG A 426 -7.91 19.08 12.19
C ARG A 426 -9.25 19.74 11.87
N LEU A 427 -9.81 19.49 10.68
CA LEU A 427 -11.14 19.96 10.28
C LEU A 427 -12.23 19.52 11.29
N LEU A 428 -12.13 18.30 11.80
CA LEU A 428 -13.00 17.79 12.86
C LEU A 428 -12.88 18.59 14.17
N SER A 429 -11.66 18.96 14.58
CA SER A 429 -11.43 19.78 15.78
C SER A 429 -11.81 21.26 15.63
N GLU A 430 -11.88 21.77 14.39
CA GLU A 430 -12.42 23.11 14.09
C GLU A 430 -13.95 23.16 14.25
N HIS A 431 -14.63 22.01 14.18
CA HIS A 431 -16.10 21.88 14.27
C HIS A 431 -16.61 21.30 15.59
N LEU A 432 -15.76 20.62 16.38
CA LEU A 432 -16.15 19.93 17.61
C LEU A 432 -15.40 20.44 18.85
N GLU A 433 -16.13 20.58 19.96
CA GLU A 433 -15.56 20.90 21.26
C GLU A 433 -14.65 19.75 21.77
N PRO A 434 -13.50 20.05 22.42
CA PRO A 434 -12.62 19.03 23.01
C PRO A 434 -13.35 18.08 23.95
N GLY A 435 -13.08 16.77 23.81
CA GLY A 435 -13.79 15.72 24.55
C GLY A 435 -15.14 15.29 23.92
N SER A 436 -15.56 15.88 22.81
CA SER A 436 -16.57 15.30 21.91
C SER A 436 -16.11 13.93 21.40
N ARG A 437 -17.03 13.15 20.82
CA ARG A 437 -16.75 11.81 20.29
C ARG A 437 -17.05 11.72 18.80
N ALA A 438 -16.14 11.17 18.01
CA ALA A 438 -16.32 10.87 16.61
C ALA A 438 -16.31 9.34 16.37
N LEU A 439 -17.17 8.89 15.46
CA LEU A 439 -17.18 7.52 14.95
C LEU A 439 -16.21 7.44 13.77
N VAL A 440 -15.27 6.49 13.83
CA VAL A 440 -14.25 6.33 12.79
C VAL A 440 -14.61 5.15 11.89
N VAL A 441 -14.75 5.41 10.59
CA VAL A 441 -14.70 4.41 9.52
C VAL A 441 -13.32 4.54 8.87
N GLY A 442 -12.52 3.48 8.89
CA GLY A 442 -11.10 3.54 8.49
C GLY A 442 -10.17 2.87 9.50
N THR A 443 -8.86 2.92 9.25
CA THR A 443 -7.84 2.24 10.05
C THR A 443 -7.75 2.77 11.49
N ASP A 444 -6.99 2.08 12.35
CA ASP A 444 -6.63 2.62 13.66
C ASP A 444 -5.63 3.79 13.58
N GLY A 445 -4.93 3.95 12.45
CA GLY A 445 -4.14 5.15 12.13
C GLY A 445 -5.02 6.40 12.08
N LEU A 446 -6.11 6.39 11.30
CA LEU A 446 -7.09 7.48 11.28
C LEU A 446 -7.70 7.73 12.66
N ALA A 447 -8.02 6.67 13.41
CA ALA A 447 -8.52 6.80 14.77
C ALA A 447 -7.49 7.45 15.72
N GLN A 448 -6.19 7.29 15.46
CA GLN A 448 -5.15 7.91 16.27
C GLN A 448 -4.99 9.40 15.99
N GLU A 449 -5.05 9.85 14.73
CA GLU A 449 -5.05 11.27 14.38
C GLU A 449 -6.22 12.02 15.06
N VAL A 450 -7.40 11.40 15.12
CA VAL A 450 -8.59 11.94 15.82
C VAL A 450 -8.35 12.10 17.34
N ARG A 451 -7.63 11.17 17.97
CA ARG A 451 -7.28 11.28 19.41
C ARG A 451 -6.27 12.39 19.67
N GLU A 452 -5.34 12.60 18.75
CA GLU A 452 -4.26 13.58 18.89
C GLU A 452 -4.75 15.02 18.81
N VAL A 453 -5.85 15.28 18.09
CA VAL A 453 -6.59 16.57 18.14
C VAL A 453 -7.55 16.70 19.34
N GLY A 454 -7.55 15.74 20.28
CA GLY A 454 -8.33 15.81 21.52
C GLY A 454 -9.81 15.36 21.39
N ILE A 455 -10.17 14.66 20.32
CA ILE A 455 -11.50 14.10 20.10
C ILE A 455 -11.51 12.60 20.47
N GLY A 456 -12.54 12.18 21.21
CA GLY A 456 -12.73 10.78 21.58
C GLY A 456 -13.17 9.93 20.38
N VAL A 457 -12.77 8.66 20.36
CA VAL A 457 -13.11 7.73 19.26
C VAL A 457 -14.19 6.74 19.68
N THR A 458 -15.07 6.38 18.74
CA THR A 458 -15.89 5.16 18.78
C THR A 458 -15.93 4.46 17.43
N ARG A 459 -16.48 3.25 17.42
CA ARG A 459 -16.83 2.46 16.23
C ARG A 459 -18.33 2.17 16.16
N SER A 460 -19.17 2.71 17.06
CA SER A 460 -20.62 2.48 17.07
C SER A 460 -21.45 3.77 17.21
N ALA A 461 -22.61 3.79 16.56
CA ALA A 461 -23.60 4.87 16.61
C ALA A 461 -24.32 4.96 17.97
N ASP A 462 -24.42 3.86 18.73
CA ASP A 462 -25.07 3.83 20.06
C ASP A 462 -24.38 4.73 21.09
N ASP A 463 -23.07 4.97 20.91
CA ASP A 463 -22.27 5.93 21.70
C ASP A 463 -22.66 7.42 21.43
N ARG A 464 -23.56 7.67 20.48
CA ARG A 464 -24.01 9.00 20.02
C ARG A 464 -22.84 9.92 19.66
N PRO A 465 -22.03 9.54 18.67
CA PRO A 465 -20.95 10.38 18.18
C PRO A 465 -21.51 11.72 17.64
N ALA A 466 -20.78 12.80 17.88
CA ALA A 466 -21.08 14.12 17.31
C ALA A 466 -20.69 14.22 15.82
N ALA A 467 -19.81 13.34 15.36
CA ALA A 467 -19.37 13.27 13.97
C ALA A 467 -19.04 11.84 13.52
N VAL A 468 -19.08 11.60 12.22
CA VAL A 468 -18.46 10.46 11.52
C VAL A 468 -17.26 10.99 10.74
N ILE A 469 -16.10 10.36 10.90
CA ILE A 469 -14.91 10.59 10.08
C ILE A 469 -14.57 9.31 9.31
N GLN A 470 -14.44 9.44 7.99
CA GLN A 470 -14.33 8.30 7.07
C GLN A 470 -13.07 8.37 6.20
N GLY A 471 -12.24 7.33 6.26
CA GLY A 471 -11.09 7.10 5.38
C GLY A 471 -10.98 5.63 4.98
N HIS A 472 -10.11 5.34 4.01
CA HIS A 472 -9.95 3.98 3.49
C HIS A 472 -9.42 3.00 4.56
N SER A 473 -9.98 1.79 4.57
CA SER A 473 -9.45 0.62 5.26
C SER A 473 -9.94 -0.64 4.51
N PRO A 474 -9.09 -1.66 4.29
CA PRO A 474 -9.49 -2.93 3.69
C PRO A 474 -10.64 -3.63 4.43
N ASP A 475 -10.70 -3.48 5.76
CA ASP A 475 -11.73 -4.08 6.63
C ASP A 475 -13.08 -3.36 6.59
N THR A 476 -13.22 -2.28 5.81
CA THR A 476 -14.46 -1.50 5.73
C THR A 476 -15.54 -2.29 5.01
N GLY A 477 -16.43 -2.89 5.79
CA GLY A 477 -17.56 -3.67 5.29
C GLY A 477 -18.92 -3.06 5.61
N TRP A 478 -19.97 -3.82 5.30
CA TRP A 478 -21.37 -3.42 5.51
C TRP A 478 -21.67 -2.96 6.95
N ALA A 479 -21.04 -3.57 7.96
CA ALA A 479 -21.27 -3.23 9.36
C ALA A 479 -20.81 -1.79 9.68
N GLN A 480 -19.57 -1.43 9.34
CA GLN A 480 -19.01 -0.10 9.61
C GLN A 480 -19.75 1.00 8.83
N LEU A 481 -20.13 0.73 7.57
CA LEU A 481 -20.92 1.64 6.76
C LEU A 481 -22.35 1.83 7.33
N SER A 482 -22.93 0.79 7.93
CA SER A 482 -24.23 0.87 8.61
C SER A 482 -24.17 1.70 9.88
N GLU A 483 -23.15 1.52 10.73
CA GLU A 483 -22.95 2.36 11.92
C GLU A 483 -22.74 3.84 11.54
N ALA A 484 -21.98 4.12 10.47
CA ALA A 484 -21.85 5.47 9.94
C ALA A 484 -23.19 6.05 9.46
N ALA A 485 -23.96 5.30 8.65
CA ALA A 485 -25.26 5.75 8.17
C ALA A 485 -26.27 6.01 9.32
N LEU A 486 -26.24 5.20 10.38
CA LEU A 486 -27.05 5.42 11.58
C LEU A 486 -26.66 6.72 12.31
N ALA A 487 -25.36 6.97 12.50
CA ALA A 487 -24.87 8.19 13.13
C ALA A 487 -25.19 9.45 12.30
N ILE A 488 -25.00 9.39 10.99
CA ILE A 488 -25.30 10.50 10.06
C ILE A 488 -26.79 10.82 10.04
N ASN A 489 -27.66 9.80 9.95
CA ASN A 489 -29.11 9.98 10.03
C ASN A 489 -29.59 10.49 11.41
N ALA A 490 -28.80 10.29 12.48
CA ALA A 490 -29.02 10.88 13.80
C ALA A 490 -28.49 12.33 13.93
N GLY A 491 -27.89 12.89 12.88
CA GLY A 491 -27.41 14.28 12.82
C GLY A 491 -25.93 14.48 13.13
N ALA A 492 -25.11 13.42 13.12
CA ALA A 492 -23.66 13.56 13.25
C ALA A 492 -23.04 14.27 12.04
N LEU A 493 -22.10 15.19 12.27
CA LEU A 493 -21.31 15.84 11.21
C LEU A 493 -20.51 14.78 10.43
N TRP A 494 -20.55 14.77 9.10
CA TRP A 494 -19.80 13.80 8.30
C TRP A 494 -18.58 14.44 7.64
N ILE A 495 -17.39 13.90 7.89
CA ILE A 495 -16.14 14.27 7.24
C ILE A 495 -15.56 13.06 6.52
N ALA A 496 -15.16 13.23 5.26
CA ALA A 496 -14.42 12.24 4.49
C ALA A 496 -12.97 12.71 4.30
N CYS A 497 -12.01 11.80 4.50
CA CYS A 497 -10.59 12.11 4.29
C CYS A 497 -10.32 12.36 2.81
N ASN A 498 -10.91 11.57 1.90
CA ASN A 498 -10.92 11.83 0.46
C ASN A 498 -12.18 11.23 -0.17
N THR A 499 -12.43 11.57 -1.44
CA THR A 499 -13.52 11.00 -2.26
C THR A 499 -12.99 10.25 -3.49
N ASP A 500 -11.79 9.68 -3.40
CA ASP A 500 -11.18 8.92 -4.51
C ASP A 500 -11.99 7.65 -4.79
N ALA A 501 -12.61 7.58 -5.98
CA ALA A 501 -13.46 6.46 -6.36
C ALA A 501 -12.69 5.13 -6.41
N THR A 502 -11.43 5.17 -6.84
CA THR A 502 -10.55 4.01 -7.00
C THR A 502 -9.23 4.16 -6.25
N LEU A 503 -8.65 3.04 -5.82
CA LEU A 503 -7.29 2.96 -5.29
C LEU A 503 -6.40 2.18 -6.28
N PRO A 504 -5.25 2.73 -6.73
CA PRO A 504 -4.31 1.99 -7.57
C PRO A 504 -3.72 0.76 -6.85
N SER A 505 -3.48 -0.32 -7.59
CA SER A 505 -2.76 -1.51 -7.13
C SER A 505 -2.11 -2.23 -8.33
N GLU A 506 -1.22 -3.19 -8.07
CA GLU A 506 -0.65 -4.03 -9.14
C GLU A 506 -1.71 -4.91 -9.85
N ARG A 507 -2.86 -5.14 -9.20
CA ARG A 507 -4.05 -5.81 -9.77
C ARG A 507 -4.99 -4.87 -10.55
N GLY A 508 -4.63 -3.60 -10.70
CA GLY A 508 -5.46 -2.56 -11.30
C GLY A 508 -6.21 -1.70 -10.29
N LYS A 509 -7.30 -1.06 -10.74
CA LYS A 509 -8.07 -0.08 -9.95
C LYS A 509 -9.02 -0.78 -8.96
N LEU A 510 -8.65 -0.76 -7.67
CA LEU A 510 -9.47 -1.27 -6.56
C LEU A 510 -10.49 -0.23 -6.09
N VAL A 511 -11.37 -0.61 -5.16
CA VAL A 511 -12.39 0.27 -4.56
C VAL A 511 -11.74 1.29 -3.61
N GLY A 512 -11.80 2.58 -3.95
CA GLY A 512 -11.31 3.68 -3.13
C GLY A 512 -12.30 4.15 -2.06
N ASN A 513 -11.88 5.08 -1.20
CA ASN A 513 -12.74 5.62 -0.13
C ASN A 513 -13.98 6.34 -0.69
N GLY A 514 -13.86 7.01 -1.84
CA GLY A 514 -14.96 7.68 -2.53
C GLY A 514 -16.10 6.73 -2.90
N SER A 515 -15.81 5.49 -3.28
CA SER A 515 -16.83 4.48 -3.53
C SER A 515 -17.56 4.05 -2.25
N MET A 516 -16.85 3.95 -1.12
CA MET A 516 -17.45 3.71 0.20
C MET A 516 -18.25 4.92 0.71
N VAL A 517 -17.79 6.14 0.43
CA VAL A 517 -18.52 7.39 0.69
C VAL A 517 -19.81 7.43 -0.13
N ALA A 518 -19.76 7.09 -1.41
CA ALA A 518 -20.93 7.05 -2.29
C ALA A 518 -22.01 6.07 -1.77
N ALA A 519 -21.63 4.92 -1.22
CA ALA A 519 -22.56 3.99 -0.59
C ALA A 519 -23.28 4.61 0.63
N VAL A 520 -22.55 5.29 1.52
CA VAL A 520 -23.13 5.97 2.69
C VAL A 520 -23.97 7.19 2.29
N ALA A 521 -23.53 7.96 1.30
CA ALA A 521 -24.26 9.09 0.74
C ALA A 521 -25.60 8.63 0.13
N HIS A 522 -25.60 7.53 -0.61
CA HIS A 522 -26.81 6.94 -1.17
C HIS A 522 -27.77 6.43 -0.08
N ALA A 523 -27.24 5.83 0.99
CA ALA A 523 -28.04 5.31 2.11
C ALA A 523 -28.64 6.40 3.03
N THR A 524 -28.02 7.60 3.08
CA THR A 524 -28.40 8.70 3.99
C THR A 524 -29.04 9.90 3.29
N GLY A 525 -28.79 10.06 1.99
CA GLY A 525 -29.12 11.28 1.24
C GLY A 525 -28.24 12.49 1.57
N GLN A 526 -27.18 12.31 2.38
CA GLN A 526 -26.26 13.36 2.81
C GLN A 526 -24.96 13.34 1.99
N GLN A 527 -24.12 14.37 2.16
CA GLN A 527 -22.77 14.46 1.61
C GLN A 527 -21.78 14.85 2.72
N PRO A 528 -20.52 14.36 2.69
CA PRO A 528 -19.51 14.73 3.67
C PRO A 528 -18.88 16.09 3.35
N LEU A 529 -18.28 16.72 4.37
CA LEU A 529 -17.18 17.66 4.14
C LEU A 529 -15.93 16.86 3.75
N VAL A 530 -15.28 17.21 2.64
CA VAL A 530 -14.06 16.54 2.18
C VAL A 530 -12.84 17.33 2.66
N ALA A 531 -11.89 16.64 3.30
CA ALA A 531 -10.67 17.26 3.81
C ALA A 531 -9.49 17.17 2.83
N GLY A 532 -9.39 16.07 2.10
CA GLY A 532 -8.33 15.78 1.13
C GLY A 532 -8.54 16.44 -0.23
N LYS A 533 -7.53 16.31 -1.09
CA LYS A 533 -7.53 16.82 -2.47
C LYS A 533 -8.76 16.30 -3.26
N PRO A 534 -9.40 17.14 -4.10
CA PRO A 534 -9.04 18.51 -4.46
C PRO A 534 -9.47 19.59 -3.44
N ALA A 535 -10.08 19.22 -2.30
CA ALA A 535 -10.57 20.21 -1.35
C ALA A 535 -9.43 21.03 -0.72
N ALA A 536 -9.69 22.33 -0.56
CA ALA A 536 -8.73 23.30 -0.03
C ALA A 536 -8.09 22.95 1.33
N PRO A 537 -8.70 22.23 2.29
CA PRO A 537 -8.08 21.98 3.59
C PRO A 537 -6.70 21.30 3.49
N LEU A 538 -6.56 20.14 2.85
CA LEU A 538 -5.27 19.44 2.75
C LEU A 538 -4.18 20.27 2.03
N MET A 539 -4.57 21.06 1.03
CA MET A 539 -3.63 21.92 0.32
C MET A 539 -3.21 23.13 1.17
N ALA A 540 -4.15 23.74 1.89
CA ALA A 540 -3.87 24.80 2.86
C ALA A 540 -2.99 24.30 4.02
N ASP A 541 -3.15 23.05 4.47
CA ASP A 541 -2.29 22.41 5.46
C ASP A 541 -0.84 22.30 4.97
N ALA A 542 -0.65 21.87 3.73
CA ALA A 542 0.66 21.74 3.11
C ALA A 542 1.35 23.11 2.91
N ILE A 543 0.60 24.13 2.49
CA ILE A 543 1.09 25.52 2.37
C ILE A 543 1.46 26.08 3.75
N ALA A 544 0.58 25.93 4.76
CA ALA A 544 0.83 26.43 6.11
C ALA A 544 2.01 25.72 6.80
N ARG A 545 2.16 24.40 6.59
CA ARG A 545 3.26 23.60 7.14
C ARG A 545 4.59 23.92 6.45
N SER A 546 4.58 24.12 5.14
CA SER A 546 5.77 24.51 4.38
C SER A 546 6.25 25.93 4.65
N ARG A 547 5.33 26.85 5.02
CA ARG A 547 5.61 28.29 5.19
C ARG A 547 6.16 28.94 3.92
N ALA A 548 5.91 28.29 2.78
CA ALA A 548 6.30 28.71 1.45
C ALA A 548 5.58 30.01 1.08
N SER A 549 6.29 30.94 0.45
CA SER A 549 5.68 32.10 -0.19
C SER A 549 5.32 31.82 -1.65
N ARG A 550 5.98 30.84 -2.27
CA ARG A 550 5.78 30.39 -3.65
C ARG A 550 5.91 28.85 -3.71
N PRO A 551 4.95 28.11 -3.14
CA PRO A 551 4.88 26.66 -3.32
C PRO A 551 4.56 26.30 -4.79
N LEU A 552 4.93 25.10 -5.18
CA LEU A 552 4.56 24.46 -6.46
C LEU A 552 3.92 23.11 -6.14
N VAL A 553 2.69 22.88 -6.62
CA VAL A 553 2.07 21.55 -6.51
C VAL A 553 2.58 20.68 -7.65
N VAL A 554 2.94 19.44 -7.36
CA VAL A 554 3.44 18.46 -8.34
C VAL A 554 2.69 17.15 -8.13
N GLY A 555 1.98 16.69 -9.16
CA GLY A 555 1.14 15.50 -9.08
C GLY A 555 0.80 14.91 -10.45
N ASP A 556 0.20 13.74 -10.48
CA ASP A 556 -0.19 13.01 -11.71
C ASP A 556 -1.70 13.00 -11.96
N ARG A 557 -2.50 13.65 -11.09
CA ARG A 557 -3.96 13.67 -11.19
C ARG A 557 -4.54 15.06 -11.36
N LEU A 558 -5.28 15.23 -12.45
CA LEU A 558 -6.02 16.44 -12.78
C LEU A 558 -7.11 16.74 -11.74
N ASP A 559 -7.89 15.72 -11.37
CA ASP A 559 -9.05 15.81 -10.48
C ASP A 559 -8.73 15.93 -8.98
N THR A 560 -7.46 15.82 -8.59
CA THR A 560 -7.03 15.98 -7.19
C THR A 560 -5.90 17.00 -7.03
N ASP A 561 -4.81 16.86 -7.78
CA ASP A 561 -3.60 17.65 -7.55
C ASP A 561 -3.71 19.01 -8.23
N ILE A 562 -4.11 19.00 -9.50
CA ILE A 562 -4.21 20.20 -10.31
C ILE A 562 -5.42 21.04 -9.90
N GLU A 563 -6.60 20.42 -9.75
CA GLU A 563 -7.79 21.08 -9.19
C GLU A 563 -7.56 21.56 -7.75
N GLY A 564 -6.85 20.77 -6.95
CA GLY A 564 -6.45 21.16 -5.60
C GLY A 564 -5.57 22.41 -5.57
N ALA A 565 -4.58 22.49 -6.47
CA ALA A 565 -3.71 23.66 -6.62
C ALA A 565 -4.47 24.91 -7.11
N HIS A 566 -5.35 24.73 -8.11
CA HIS A 566 -6.23 25.77 -8.63
C HIS A 566 -7.15 26.32 -7.52
N SER A 567 -7.72 25.45 -6.68
CA SER A 567 -8.63 25.85 -5.59
C SER A 567 -8.00 26.80 -4.56
N VAL A 568 -6.67 26.76 -4.40
CA VAL A 568 -5.90 27.63 -3.49
C VAL A 568 -5.08 28.70 -4.22
N GLY A 569 -5.17 28.79 -5.55
CA GLY A 569 -4.46 29.79 -6.37
C GLY A 569 -2.94 29.60 -6.41
N VAL A 570 -2.46 28.35 -6.44
CA VAL A 570 -1.04 27.98 -6.50
C VAL A 570 -0.70 27.34 -7.84
N ASP A 571 0.49 27.64 -8.37
CA ASP A 571 0.99 27.04 -9.62
C ASP A 571 1.13 25.51 -9.47
N SER A 572 0.92 24.79 -10.57
CA SER A 572 0.88 23.32 -10.59
C SER A 572 1.64 22.69 -11.76
N VAL A 573 2.17 21.50 -11.52
CA VAL A 573 2.84 20.64 -12.49
C VAL A 573 2.09 19.33 -12.59
N LEU A 574 1.66 18.96 -13.80
CA LEU A 574 1.27 17.59 -14.09
C LEU A 574 2.51 16.79 -14.50
N VAL A 575 2.76 15.65 -13.84
CA VAL A 575 3.67 14.61 -14.33
C VAL A 575 2.90 13.52 -15.08
N LEU A 576 3.48 12.98 -16.16
CA LEU A 576 2.82 12.00 -17.04
C LEU A 576 3.13 10.54 -16.65
N THR A 577 3.50 10.29 -15.39
CA THR A 577 3.89 8.97 -14.85
C THR A 577 2.76 8.18 -14.18
N GLY A 578 1.60 8.79 -13.94
CA GLY A 578 0.53 8.24 -13.11
C GLY A 578 -0.83 8.12 -13.81
N VAL A 579 -1.87 8.63 -13.17
CA VAL A 579 -3.28 8.30 -13.49
C VAL A 579 -3.86 9.12 -14.64
N SER A 580 -3.60 10.43 -14.73
CA SER A 580 -4.13 11.26 -15.82
C SER A 580 -3.27 11.14 -17.07
N SER A 581 -3.90 10.77 -18.19
CA SER A 581 -3.26 10.69 -19.50
C SER A 581 -3.15 12.06 -20.17
N VAL A 582 -2.33 12.17 -21.22
CA VAL A 582 -2.33 13.37 -22.06
C VAL A 582 -3.70 13.59 -22.71
N THR A 583 -4.44 12.54 -23.06
CA THR A 583 -5.81 12.70 -23.58
C THR A 583 -6.72 13.40 -22.57
N ASP A 584 -6.66 13.01 -21.29
CA ASP A 584 -7.42 13.66 -20.21
C ASP A 584 -6.99 15.13 -20.04
N LEU A 585 -5.68 15.40 -20.11
CA LEU A 585 -5.12 16.76 -20.07
C LEU A 585 -5.66 17.64 -21.21
N LEU A 586 -5.72 17.14 -22.44
CA LEU A 586 -6.18 17.91 -23.60
C LEU A 586 -7.66 18.32 -23.48
N VAL A 587 -8.50 17.50 -22.85
CA VAL A 587 -9.93 17.78 -22.64
C VAL A 587 -10.26 18.40 -21.28
N ALA A 588 -9.24 18.72 -20.46
CA ALA A 588 -9.42 19.17 -19.09
C ALA A 588 -10.25 20.47 -18.99
N PRO A 589 -11.25 20.54 -18.07
CA PRO A 589 -11.95 21.78 -17.76
C PRO A 589 -11.01 22.80 -17.11
N PRO A 590 -11.31 24.11 -17.16
CA PRO A 590 -10.41 25.18 -16.72
C PRO A 590 -9.78 24.99 -15.33
N GLU A 591 -10.57 24.51 -14.37
CA GLU A 591 -10.16 24.22 -12.98
C GLU A 591 -9.15 23.08 -12.85
N GLN A 592 -9.01 22.23 -13.87
CA GLN A 592 -8.11 21.08 -13.92
C GLN A 592 -6.91 21.28 -14.87
N ARG A 593 -6.66 22.51 -15.34
CA ARG A 593 -5.54 22.80 -16.26
C ARG A 593 -4.25 23.15 -15.51
N PRO A 594 -3.17 22.37 -15.67
CA PRO A 594 -1.92 22.62 -14.95
C PRO A 594 -1.15 23.83 -15.52
N THR A 595 -0.33 24.46 -14.68
CA THR A 595 0.56 25.55 -15.12
C THR A 595 1.71 25.02 -15.98
N TYR A 596 2.22 23.83 -15.66
CA TYR A 596 3.32 23.15 -16.33
C TYR A 596 3.00 21.67 -16.58
N VAL A 597 3.59 21.09 -17.62
CA VAL A 597 3.48 19.66 -17.94
C VAL A 597 4.87 19.10 -18.19
N ILE A 598 5.24 18.03 -17.47
CA ILE A 598 6.53 17.35 -17.63
C ILE A 598 6.33 15.84 -17.70
N SER A 599 7.20 15.12 -18.40
CA SER A 599 7.07 13.67 -18.55
C SER A 599 7.16 12.93 -17.21
N ASP A 600 8.13 13.30 -16.38
CA ASP A 600 8.40 12.74 -15.05
C ASP A 600 9.13 13.80 -14.20
N LEU A 601 9.45 13.47 -12.94
CA LEU A 601 10.10 14.41 -12.02
C LEU A 601 11.44 14.97 -12.51
N THR A 602 12.19 14.29 -13.38
CA THR A 602 13.43 14.84 -13.96
C THR A 602 13.17 16.14 -14.73
N GLY A 603 11.94 16.36 -15.21
CA GLY A 603 11.54 17.58 -15.87
C GLY A 603 11.52 18.83 -14.99
N LEU A 604 11.67 18.68 -13.65
CA LEU A 604 11.92 19.79 -12.74
C LEU A 604 13.24 20.53 -13.02
N TYR A 605 14.13 19.95 -13.83
CA TYR A 605 15.36 20.58 -14.33
C TYR A 605 15.19 21.42 -15.61
N HIS A 606 14.13 21.22 -16.39
CA HIS A 606 13.89 22.01 -17.61
C HIS A 606 13.71 23.49 -17.27
N ASP A 607 13.97 24.36 -18.24
CA ASP A 607 13.52 25.75 -18.16
C ASP A 607 11.98 25.76 -18.01
N ALA A 608 11.49 26.44 -16.99
CA ALA A 608 10.06 26.51 -16.72
C ALA A 608 9.28 27.05 -17.91
N ASP A 609 9.86 27.97 -18.69
CA ASP A 609 9.17 28.55 -19.85
C ASP A 609 9.01 27.55 -21.01
N ALA A 610 9.87 26.52 -21.10
CA ALA A 610 9.74 25.44 -22.07
C ALA A 610 8.66 24.40 -21.70
N VAL A 611 8.39 24.21 -20.42
CA VAL A 611 7.39 23.23 -19.92
C VAL A 611 6.08 23.86 -19.47
N ARG A 612 5.93 25.18 -19.62
CA ARG A 612 4.70 25.93 -19.29
C ARG A 612 3.63 25.73 -20.35
N ALA A 613 2.39 25.51 -19.94
CA ALA A 613 1.26 25.53 -20.87
C ALA A 613 1.09 26.93 -21.47
N GLY A 614 1.12 27.02 -22.80
CA GLY A 614 1.05 28.28 -23.55
C GLY A 614 1.53 28.13 -24.99
N ASP A 615 1.67 29.24 -25.71
CA ASP A 615 2.22 29.25 -27.07
C ASP A 615 3.74 29.02 -27.06
N HIS A 616 4.23 28.15 -27.94
CA HIS A 616 5.66 27.86 -28.10
C HIS A 616 6.10 28.07 -29.55
N GLU A 617 7.05 28.98 -29.80
CA GLU A 617 7.54 29.32 -31.15
C GLU A 617 8.16 28.13 -31.93
N GLY A 618 8.42 27.02 -31.24
CA GLY A 618 8.88 25.76 -31.81
C GLY A 618 7.80 24.93 -32.50
N TRP A 619 6.55 25.09 -32.10
CA TRP A 619 5.42 24.23 -32.45
C TRP A 619 4.29 25.05 -33.08
N GLN A 620 3.80 24.59 -34.21
CA GLN A 620 2.57 25.08 -34.81
C GLN A 620 1.47 24.03 -34.64
N VAL A 621 0.35 24.42 -34.04
CA VAL A 621 -0.85 23.60 -33.90
C VAL A 621 -1.94 24.20 -34.79
N GLU A 622 -2.35 23.46 -35.82
CA GLU A 622 -3.43 23.85 -36.73
C GLU A 622 -4.67 23.00 -36.44
N LEU A 623 -5.82 23.63 -36.19
CA LEU A 623 -7.10 22.94 -35.99
C LEU A 623 -7.93 22.99 -37.28
N ASP A 624 -8.35 21.82 -37.76
CA ASP A 624 -9.33 21.66 -38.86
C ASP A 624 -10.49 20.80 -38.38
N GLY A 625 -11.60 21.47 -38.04
CA GLY A 625 -12.71 20.85 -37.32
C GLY A 625 -12.23 20.17 -36.02
N PRO A 626 -12.53 18.88 -35.79
CA PRO A 626 -12.11 18.17 -34.59
C PRO A 626 -10.65 17.68 -34.60
N THR A 627 -9.87 17.96 -35.65
CA THR A 627 -8.49 17.45 -35.79
C THR A 627 -7.46 18.53 -35.48
N ALA A 628 -6.68 18.33 -34.40
CA ALA A 628 -5.49 19.11 -34.10
C ALA A 628 -4.26 18.51 -34.82
N THR A 629 -3.66 19.26 -35.73
CA THR A 629 -2.43 18.89 -36.46
C THR A 629 -1.23 19.63 -35.90
N VAL A 630 -0.29 18.90 -35.30
CA VAL A 630 0.97 19.46 -34.78
C VAL A 630 2.07 19.40 -35.84
N ARG A 631 2.87 20.46 -35.95
CA ARG A 631 4.09 20.51 -36.76
C ARG A 631 5.22 21.24 -36.05
N ARG A 632 6.45 20.74 -36.18
CA ARG A 632 7.65 21.47 -35.77
C ARG A 632 7.96 22.57 -36.79
N VAL A 633 8.15 23.81 -36.33
CA VAL A 633 8.44 24.97 -37.20
C VAL A 633 9.81 25.61 -36.95
N SER A 634 10.42 25.35 -35.79
CA SER A 634 11.80 25.78 -35.48
C SER A 634 12.50 24.78 -34.54
N THR A 635 13.67 25.14 -34.01
CA THR A 635 14.39 24.33 -33.01
C THR A 635 13.70 24.38 -31.64
N ALA A 636 12.53 23.74 -31.55
CA ALA A 636 11.81 23.47 -30.31
C ALA A 636 12.56 22.47 -29.41
N GLN A 637 12.39 22.54 -28.09
CA GLN A 637 12.75 21.41 -27.22
C GLN A 637 11.60 20.39 -27.20
N PRO A 638 11.83 19.07 -27.24
CA PRO A 638 10.75 18.07 -27.27
C PRO A 638 9.74 18.20 -26.12
N GLU A 639 10.19 18.56 -24.92
CA GLU A 639 9.37 18.77 -23.73
C GLU A 639 8.31 19.89 -23.88
N SER A 640 8.49 20.81 -24.84
CA SER A 640 7.53 21.89 -25.12
C SER A 640 6.33 21.48 -25.99
N LEU A 641 6.33 20.26 -26.55
CA LEU A 641 5.26 19.81 -27.48
C LEU A 641 3.91 19.67 -26.78
N ILE A 642 3.86 18.94 -25.65
CA ILE A 642 2.62 18.67 -24.93
C ILE A 642 2.03 19.95 -24.30
N PRO A 643 2.81 20.84 -23.65
CA PRO A 643 2.33 22.14 -23.21
C PRO A 643 1.75 23.02 -24.34
N ALA A 644 2.36 23.01 -25.54
CA ALA A 644 1.88 23.76 -26.70
C ALA A 644 0.56 23.20 -27.25
N LEU A 645 0.46 21.87 -27.39
CA LEU A 645 -0.75 21.20 -27.86
C LEU A 645 -1.91 21.41 -26.88
N ALA A 646 -1.66 21.25 -25.57
CA ALA A 646 -2.68 21.47 -24.54
C ALA A 646 -3.26 22.89 -24.59
N ALA A 647 -2.41 23.92 -24.63
CA ALA A 647 -2.86 25.31 -24.69
C ALA A 647 -3.69 25.62 -25.95
N ALA A 648 -3.27 25.12 -27.12
CA ALA A 648 -4.01 25.31 -28.37
C ALA A 648 -5.38 24.61 -28.38
N VAL A 649 -5.45 23.39 -27.82
CA VAL A 649 -6.71 22.64 -27.70
C VAL A 649 -7.65 23.31 -26.69
N TRP A 650 -7.16 23.71 -25.52
CA TRP A 650 -7.94 24.41 -24.51
C TRP A 650 -8.53 25.71 -25.03
N PHE A 651 -7.73 26.52 -25.76
CA PHE A 651 -8.22 27.74 -26.39
C PHE A 651 -9.38 27.47 -27.38
N ALA A 652 -9.29 26.38 -28.15
CA ALA A 652 -10.35 25.99 -29.08
C ALA A 652 -11.62 25.48 -28.39
N ILE A 653 -11.48 24.77 -27.27
CA ILE A 653 -12.62 24.32 -26.44
C ILE A 653 -13.30 25.54 -25.80
N ASP A 654 -12.53 26.48 -25.24
CA ASP A 654 -13.05 27.66 -24.55
C ASP A 654 -13.79 28.63 -25.50
N GLU A 655 -13.30 28.79 -26.73
CA GLU A 655 -13.98 29.56 -27.79
C GLU A 655 -15.16 28.78 -28.43
N GLY A 656 -15.41 27.53 -28.01
CA GLY A 656 -16.48 26.68 -28.55
C GLY A 656 -16.25 26.23 -30.00
N ALA A 657 -15.00 26.24 -30.46
CA ALA A 657 -14.59 25.82 -31.80
C ALA A 657 -14.31 24.31 -31.92
N LEU A 658 -14.19 23.61 -30.78
CA LEU A 658 -13.89 22.18 -30.68
C LEU A 658 -14.81 21.51 -29.64
N ASP A 659 -15.47 20.42 -30.01
CA ASP A 659 -16.10 19.50 -29.05
C ASP A 659 -15.02 18.55 -28.48
N PRO A 660 -14.80 18.50 -27.16
CA PRO A 660 -13.79 17.64 -26.55
C PRO A 660 -14.00 16.14 -26.86
N SER A 661 -15.24 15.71 -27.11
CA SER A 661 -15.57 14.30 -27.41
C SER A 661 -15.24 13.87 -28.84
N GLU A 662 -15.02 14.82 -29.76
CA GLU A 662 -14.63 14.55 -31.14
C GLU A 662 -13.12 14.70 -31.39
N LEU A 663 -12.38 15.29 -30.43
CA LEU A 663 -10.97 15.64 -30.57
C LEU A 663 -10.10 14.47 -31.05
N SER A 664 -9.38 14.70 -32.14
CA SER A 664 -8.33 13.83 -32.66
C SER A 664 -7.04 14.61 -32.86
N VAL A 665 -5.90 13.98 -32.63
CA VAL A 665 -4.57 14.61 -32.76
C VAL A 665 -3.77 13.87 -33.83
N THR A 666 -3.02 14.62 -34.63
CA THR A 666 -2.13 14.05 -35.66
C THR A 666 -0.88 14.90 -35.88
N SER A 667 0.15 14.30 -36.48
CA SER A 667 1.36 14.99 -36.91
C SER A 667 1.87 14.43 -38.24
N SER A 668 2.22 15.34 -39.16
CA SER A 668 3.01 15.00 -40.35
C SER A 668 4.51 14.91 -40.06
N ASP A 669 4.99 15.58 -39.01
CA ASP A 669 6.37 15.52 -38.53
C ASP A 669 6.62 14.23 -37.73
N THR A 670 7.76 13.57 -37.97
CA THR A 670 8.05 12.26 -37.36
C THR A 670 8.43 12.37 -35.90
N GLU A 671 9.24 13.35 -35.50
CA GLU A 671 9.68 13.49 -34.11
C GLU A 671 8.51 13.88 -33.20
N ALA A 672 7.62 14.76 -33.68
CA ALA A 672 6.37 15.05 -33.02
C ALA A 672 5.42 13.83 -32.94
N ARG A 673 5.41 12.98 -33.98
CA ARG A 673 4.62 11.74 -33.95
C ARG A 673 5.18 10.75 -32.94
N ASP A 674 6.50 10.57 -32.89
CA ASP A 674 7.16 9.66 -31.95
C ASP A 674 6.89 10.09 -30.49
N VAL A 675 6.88 11.40 -30.20
CA VAL A 675 6.47 11.95 -28.90
C VAL A 675 4.99 11.72 -28.62
N LEU A 676 4.08 11.99 -29.57
CA LEU A 676 2.65 11.77 -29.39
C LEU A 676 2.30 10.28 -29.21
N GLU A 677 2.97 9.39 -29.94
CA GLU A 677 2.82 7.94 -29.81
C GLU A 677 3.33 7.44 -28.44
N SER A 678 4.46 7.98 -27.94
CA SER A 678 5.02 7.57 -26.64
C SER A 678 4.14 7.96 -25.44
N VAL A 679 3.33 9.02 -25.56
CA VAL A 679 2.35 9.44 -24.55
C VAL A 679 0.91 8.99 -24.84
N GLY A 680 0.72 8.05 -25.78
CA GLY A 680 -0.59 7.42 -26.05
C GLY A 680 -1.56 8.21 -26.94
N VAL A 681 -1.13 9.34 -27.52
CA VAL A 681 -1.95 10.25 -28.34
C VAL A 681 -1.92 9.88 -29.84
N GLY A 682 -1.20 8.81 -30.22
CA GLY A 682 -1.02 8.37 -31.61
C GLY A 682 -2.21 7.66 -32.29
N ARG A 683 -3.28 7.31 -31.56
CA ARG A 683 -4.51 6.71 -32.13
C ARG A 683 -5.77 7.22 -31.45
N VAL A 684 -6.27 8.38 -31.91
CA VAL A 684 -7.73 8.60 -31.91
C VAL A 684 -8.28 8.14 -33.27
N ARG A 685 -8.29 6.82 -33.45
CA ARG A 685 -9.07 6.05 -34.43
C ARG A 685 -8.90 4.55 -34.19
#